data_AF-A0A843GX39-F1
#
_entry.id   AF-A0A843GX39-F1
#
_cell.length_a   1.000
_cell.length_b   1.000
_cell.length_c   1.000
_cell.angle_alpha   90.00
_cell.angle_beta   90.00
_cell.angle_gamma   90.00
#
_symmetry.space_group_name_H-M   'P 1'
#
loop_
_entity.id
_entity.type
_entity.pdbx_description
1 polymer ?
#
loop_
_entity_poly.entity_id
_entity_poly.type
_entity_poly.pdbx_seq_one_letter_code
_entity_poly.pdbx_strand_id
1 'polypeptide(L)'
;PDTLSAEPIVIDSSNYLQYFDSDGKIKSGALKDGDTIKIKSISDKIFTIDKRLNIICDDGATLSNCLIRLVKGSSGSVLENLMIVNTKEKINNYYLSGISIIDSSKNTIRNSIINVSVHKCFAIMMLNASYNKIINNTLISGLSSTIPMTASSYNEIRDNYLESEYTNMVYQSAYGNGDFMPIEDEVCSGNIIANNYLKSRNGTYNSYCYAIYLMQTASGNGAVIANNTIENAFYGIIVEAPNTLIYNNTISSIGGPAAVLASGDNIIVSGNNISTEHTDVHDWNDDGNVVAIQNTGKNNVIANNTLRSVGSDSILNTGENAVIANNTIYTESANGINTTKSNVKIENNTLIGVNSTGVMIFTSRLAENITIRNNDFESDKSAIVLRGNVSYTLVCDNRISISGDSDAIAVLKYTNRNPITPSHNAIYNNTVNGQVVNMTDPSEIERNDTDNGTGNDTNGTGGDIDNGTYSDSKVNTTITVTDVSIIKGNELVVFLKDKDGNPISGANITFTLLNRNYVRTTDGEGKASLQINANIGNYAMNISYVGNDTFNPCKVSTKINVLRNQFIVTEDNFYTCFDDNGYLKSDYEDYELIFKGNFNDKRIILNRPVVLKSEGAKLLDCVIKIESDNVAVDGFTIINSNPGNAADNHRFAILLDNVKNVNVTNNNIQLESYDNGYGIYVSESSNCNISGNTIKAKANALTFGIMLYDSSKNTLRNNNILVNGTSKPHLYDSTIKVDSSISVDDYEAEGMVIPEVYKTYGIILFYSSSNDIGYNKVSATSGVDKYYTAIKESTNSIVGIDLYYESSNNKVHHNNVNVTAKDPYLYGLGVLGAETGKRDQVSANNSFTDNVINVNGTYYAAGIIAGYNSINTTMARNKIHCESNNVSYGAILEGADDTKFYKNNVTCNSRVNYLVEGYDADNSRIYDNHIDYGDKALVVRAVALYNSNNNRVTNNSVPSLKPLIPRIVKEINRIWQMKYPESPVIFTEEDIIYKSANSPMIVRKNGTDYDLLDLLDYEPTSHPDVISPENQLFDDIGGKNNTFDNNVVRGSDGGSSGGSGSGSGGSNSGNGSNSGGSNSGSNGNGNGNGNSSGGYSTVDGTGIKSNSTVMDGNTVGTSSSAPVTESATAYNLNVDEDPAAARSLSLGGMNAPVLIILILLILACAAELIKRSKRDIK
;
A
#
# COMPACT_ATOMS: atom_id res chain seq x y z
N PRO A 1 -29.65 19.91 -10.36
CA PRO A 1 -29.98 21.27 -10.83
C PRO A 1 -29.02 21.66 -11.96
N ASP A 2 -29.59 21.91 -13.14
CA ASP A 2 -28.89 22.28 -14.37
C ASP A 2 -28.09 23.58 -14.18
N THR A 3 -26.78 23.47 -13.96
CA THR A 3 -25.88 24.58 -14.29
C THR A 3 -25.57 24.42 -15.77
N LEU A 4 -26.12 25.32 -16.59
CA LEU A 4 -25.79 25.44 -18.00
C LEU A 4 -24.27 25.26 -18.17
N SER A 5 -23.84 24.09 -18.66
CA SER A 5 -22.49 23.97 -19.17
C SER A 5 -22.38 25.10 -20.19
N ALA A 6 -21.41 26.01 -20.04
CA ALA A 6 -21.06 26.88 -21.15
C ALA A 6 -20.98 25.96 -22.37
N GLU A 7 -21.83 26.23 -23.38
CA GLU A 7 -21.94 25.29 -24.49
C GLU A 7 -20.54 24.99 -25.00
N PRO A 8 -20.20 23.71 -25.18
CA PRO A 8 -18.85 23.34 -25.53
C PRO A 8 -18.45 24.11 -26.78
N ILE A 9 -17.25 24.71 -26.75
CA ILE A 9 -16.75 25.48 -27.87
C ILE A 9 -16.55 24.51 -29.03
N VAL A 10 -17.43 24.61 -30.02
CA VAL A 10 -17.43 23.71 -31.18
C VAL A 10 -16.36 24.14 -32.16
N ILE A 11 -15.39 23.27 -32.42
CA ILE A 11 -14.27 23.55 -33.32
C ILE A 11 -14.35 22.63 -34.54
N ASP A 12 -14.33 23.23 -35.73
CA ASP A 12 -14.26 22.57 -37.02
C ASP A 12 -13.26 23.27 -37.96
N SER A 13 -13.12 22.75 -39.18
CA SER A 13 -12.16 23.29 -40.16
C SER A 13 -12.37 24.77 -40.50
N SER A 14 -13.61 25.28 -40.43
CA SER A 14 -13.97 26.65 -40.82
C SER A 14 -13.62 27.68 -39.75
N ASN A 15 -13.64 27.27 -38.48
CA ASN A 15 -13.42 28.16 -37.34
C ASN A 15 -12.16 27.84 -36.53
N TYR A 16 -11.41 26.79 -36.87
CA TYR A 16 -10.15 26.43 -36.21
C TYR A 16 -9.21 27.64 -36.02
N LEU A 17 -9.04 28.47 -37.06
CA LEU A 17 -8.17 29.65 -37.01
C LEU A 17 -8.69 30.78 -36.12
N GLN A 18 -9.87 30.66 -35.51
CA GLN A 18 -10.35 31.57 -34.48
C GLN A 18 -9.73 31.24 -33.12
N TYR A 19 -9.47 29.95 -32.86
CA TYR A 19 -8.98 29.46 -31.56
C TYR A 19 -7.50 29.10 -31.57
N PHE A 20 -7.00 28.58 -32.68
CA PHE A 20 -5.63 28.15 -32.86
C PHE A 20 -4.95 28.96 -33.97
N ASP A 21 -3.65 29.20 -33.85
CA ASP A 21 -2.84 29.76 -34.93
C ASP A 21 -2.46 28.68 -35.97
N SER A 22 -1.72 29.08 -37.02
CA SER A 22 -1.28 28.17 -38.07
C SER A 22 -0.32 27.08 -37.59
N ASP A 23 0.34 27.29 -36.45
CA ASP A 23 1.24 26.32 -35.82
C ASP A 23 0.53 25.44 -34.79
N GLY A 24 -0.75 25.70 -34.55
CA GLY A 24 -1.59 24.95 -33.61
C GLY A 24 -1.50 25.41 -32.17
N LYS A 25 -0.96 26.60 -31.89
CA LYS A 25 -0.98 27.17 -30.53
C LYS A 25 -2.31 27.89 -30.29
N ILE A 26 -2.79 27.83 -29.06
CA ILE A 26 -3.97 28.58 -28.63
C ILE A 26 -3.70 30.08 -28.83
N LYS A 27 -4.61 30.78 -29.51
CA LYS A 27 -4.54 32.23 -29.65
C LYS A 27 -4.81 32.91 -28.32
N SER A 28 -4.06 33.98 -28.04
CA SER A 28 -4.21 34.74 -26.80
C SER A 28 -5.67 35.14 -26.54
N GLY A 29 -6.21 34.71 -25.40
CA GLY A 29 -7.58 34.99 -24.98
C GLY A 29 -8.67 34.17 -25.67
N ALA A 30 -8.33 33.22 -26.56
CA ALA A 30 -9.32 32.44 -27.28
C ALA A 30 -9.92 31.27 -26.48
N LEU A 31 -9.14 30.69 -25.56
CA LEU A 31 -9.56 29.63 -24.63
C LEU A 31 -9.02 29.92 -23.22
N LYS A 32 -9.77 29.54 -22.19
CA LYS A 32 -9.40 29.67 -20.76
C LYS A 32 -9.38 28.30 -20.06
N ASP A 33 -8.72 28.25 -18.91
CA ASP A 33 -8.66 27.04 -18.09
C ASP A 33 -10.07 26.60 -17.68
N GLY A 34 -10.34 25.29 -17.78
CA GLY A 34 -11.63 24.67 -17.52
C GLY A 34 -12.58 24.64 -18.72
N ASP A 35 -12.26 25.31 -19.83
CA ASP A 35 -13.12 25.29 -21.03
C ASP A 35 -13.27 23.86 -21.57
N THR A 36 -14.47 23.59 -22.10
CA THR A 36 -14.74 22.36 -22.85
C THR A 36 -14.74 22.68 -24.33
N ILE A 37 -13.83 22.04 -25.08
CA ILE A 37 -13.81 22.10 -26.54
C ILE A 37 -14.39 20.81 -27.11
N LYS A 38 -15.31 20.95 -28.08
CA LYS A 38 -15.89 19.84 -28.83
C LYS A 38 -15.42 19.90 -30.28
N ILE A 39 -14.59 18.95 -30.65
CA ILE A 39 -13.95 18.91 -31.97
C ILE A 39 -14.82 18.09 -32.92
N LYS A 40 -15.22 18.69 -34.04
CA LYS A 40 -15.88 17.99 -35.15
C LYS A 40 -14.86 17.28 -36.02
N SER A 41 -15.33 16.48 -36.99
CA SER A 41 -14.44 15.87 -37.99
C SER A 41 -13.56 16.95 -38.63
N ILE A 42 -12.26 16.81 -38.41
CA ILE A 42 -11.26 17.78 -38.83
C ILE A 42 -10.01 17.03 -39.25
N SER A 43 -9.31 17.60 -40.24
CA SER A 43 -8.09 17.00 -40.72
C SER A 43 -6.94 17.99 -40.80
N ASP A 44 -5.74 17.43 -40.68
CA ASP A 44 -4.50 18.14 -40.89
C ASP A 44 -4.34 19.37 -39.97
N LYS A 45 -4.50 19.15 -38.65
CA LYS A 45 -4.43 20.19 -37.61
C LYS A 45 -3.62 19.74 -36.40
N ILE A 46 -2.99 20.71 -35.73
CA ILE A 46 -2.21 20.50 -34.51
C ILE A 46 -2.92 21.26 -33.38
N PHE A 47 -3.18 20.60 -32.26
CA PHE A 47 -3.78 21.23 -31.08
C PHE A 47 -2.74 21.25 -29.97
N THR A 48 -2.00 22.35 -29.82
CA THR A 48 -1.05 22.55 -28.72
C THR A 48 -1.76 23.24 -27.57
N ILE A 49 -1.98 22.47 -26.51
CA ILE A 49 -2.76 22.83 -25.34
C ILE A 49 -1.80 23.18 -24.21
N ASP A 50 -1.80 24.45 -23.79
CA ASP A 50 -0.99 25.00 -22.70
C ASP A 50 -1.83 25.49 -21.52
N LYS A 51 -3.07 24.97 -21.43
CA LYS A 51 -4.09 25.28 -20.43
C LYS A 51 -4.86 24.03 -20.04
N ARG A 52 -5.39 23.96 -18.82
CA ARG A 52 -6.25 22.85 -18.40
C ARG A 52 -7.56 22.89 -19.20
N LEU A 53 -7.83 21.90 -20.06
CA LEU A 53 -9.05 21.84 -20.87
C LEU A 53 -9.78 20.49 -20.76
N ASN A 54 -11.08 20.50 -21.06
CA ASN A 54 -11.83 19.29 -21.37
C ASN A 54 -11.97 19.18 -22.90
N ILE A 55 -11.51 18.08 -23.49
CA ILE A 55 -11.47 17.89 -24.94
C ILE A 55 -12.28 16.65 -25.31
N ILE A 56 -13.32 16.86 -26.10
CA ILE A 56 -14.23 15.81 -26.57
C ILE A 56 -14.44 15.88 -28.09
N CYS A 57 -14.96 14.81 -28.69
CA CYS A 57 -15.41 14.79 -30.08
C CYS A 57 -16.95 14.69 -30.20
N ASP A 58 -17.48 15.10 -31.34
CA ASP A 58 -18.84 14.72 -31.76
C ASP A 58 -18.94 13.20 -31.95
N ASP A 59 -20.13 12.62 -31.73
CA ASP A 59 -20.37 11.19 -31.98
C ASP A 59 -20.04 10.85 -33.45
N GLY A 60 -19.08 9.94 -33.65
CA GLY A 60 -18.60 9.54 -34.97
C GLY A 60 -17.66 10.54 -35.65
N ALA A 61 -17.28 11.64 -35.01
CA ALA A 61 -16.31 12.58 -35.55
C ALA A 61 -14.88 12.01 -35.51
N THR A 62 -14.13 12.20 -36.60
CA THR A 62 -12.75 11.71 -36.73
C THR A 62 -11.76 12.86 -36.82
N LEU A 63 -10.73 12.84 -35.99
CA LEU A 63 -9.54 13.70 -36.09
C LEU A 63 -8.53 12.99 -36.99
N SER A 64 -8.56 13.34 -38.28
CA SER A 64 -7.75 12.68 -39.32
C SER A 64 -6.40 13.38 -39.51
N ASN A 65 -5.29 12.70 -39.28
CA ASN A 65 -3.95 13.32 -39.35
C ASN A 65 -3.83 14.54 -38.44
N CYS A 66 -4.25 14.38 -37.19
CA CYS A 66 -4.23 15.41 -36.17
C CYS A 66 -3.36 14.99 -34.99
N LEU A 67 -2.80 15.98 -34.30
CA LEU A 67 -1.99 15.77 -33.11
C LEU A 67 -2.52 16.67 -31.99
N ILE A 68 -2.78 16.09 -30.82
CA ILE A 68 -3.04 16.85 -29.59
C ILE A 68 -1.79 16.83 -28.73
N ARG A 69 -1.28 18.00 -28.34
CA ARG A 69 -0.09 18.15 -27.50
C ARG A 69 -0.46 18.84 -26.21
N LEU A 70 -0.43 18.11 -25.11
CA LEU A 70 -0.50 18.65 -23.77
C LEU A 70 0.91 19.11 -23.39
N VAL A 71 1.11 20.41 -23.25
CA VAL A 71 2.40 21.01 -22.86
C VAL A 71 2.29 21.69 -21.50
N LYS A 72 3.40 22.21 -20.95
CA LYS A 72 3.40 22.97 -19.69
C LYS A 72 2.24 23.98 -19.61
N GLY A 73 1.46 23.88 -18.54
CA GLY A 73 0.23 24.65 -18.33
C GLY A 73 -1.06 23.85 -18.56
N SER A 74 -0.97 22.69 -19.21
CA SER A 74 -2.14 21.82 -19.46
C SER A 74 -2.47 20.81 -18.37
N SER A 75 -1.68 20.75 -17.30
CA SER A 75 -1.86 19.75 -16.23
C SER A 75 -3.30 19.72 -15.70
N GLY A 76 -3.85 18.52 -15.52
CA GLY A 76 -5.25 18.34 -15.11
C GLY A 76 -6.27 18.35 -16.26
N SER A 77 -5.83 18.31 -17.53
CA SER A 77 -6.75 18.23 -18.68
C SER A 77 -7.44 16.87 -18.78
N VAL A 78 -8.65 16.86 -19.32
CA VAL A 78 -9.44 15.64 -19.58
C VAL A 78 -9.67 15.49 -21.07
N LEU A 79 -9.25 14.37 -21.65
CA LEU A 79 -9.45 14.02 -23.05
C LEU A 79 -10.33 12.77 -23.08
N GLU A 80 -11.48 12.87 -23.73
CA GLU A 80 -12.51 11.84 -23.65
C GLU A 80 -13.21 11.62 -25.01
N ASN A 81 -13.54 10.37 -25.31
CA ASN A 81 -14.32 9.96 -26.48
C ASN A 81 -13.71 10.44 -27.81
N LEU A 82 -12.38 10.49 -27.89
CA LEU A 82 -11.67 10.93 -29.09
C LEU A 82 -11.51 9.78 -30.07
N MET A 83 -11.67 10.06 -31.37
CA MET A 83 -11.30 9.15 -32.44
C MET A 83 -10.23 9.80 -33.33
N ILE A 84 -8.98 9.43 -33.11
CA ILE A 84 -7.81 9.96 -33.84
C ILE A 84 -7.31 8.89 -34.82
N VAL A 85 -7.20 9.24 -36.10
CA VAL A 85 -6.71 8.34 -37.15
C VAL A 85 -5.64 9.05 -37.95
N ASN A 86 -4.38 8.66 -37.76
CA ASN A 86 -3.24 9.28 -38.43
C ASN A 86 -2.60 8.31 -39.43
N THR A 87 -2.63 8.71 -40.71
CA THR A 87 -2.06 8.01 -41.86
C THR A 87 -0.85 8.73 -42.46
N LYS A 88 -0.55 9.95 -42.00
CA LYS A 88 0.61 10.76 -42.40
C LYS A 88 1.66 10.79 -41.29
N GLU A 89 2.94 10.73 -41.66
CA GLU A 89 4.06 10.84 -40.71
C GLU A 89 4.14 12.23 -40.06
N LYS A 90 3.99 13.29 -40.87
CA LYS A 90 4.12 14.67 -40.41
C LYS A 90 3.09 15.60 -41.02
N ILE A 91 2.80 16.66 -40.27
CA ILE A 91 2.22 17.90 -40.79
C ILE A 91 3.02 19.06 -40.23
N ASN A 92 3.35 20.02 -41.10
CA ASN A 92 4.31 21.07 -40.81
C ASN A 92 5.61 20.44 -40.28
N ASN A 93 6.08 20.86 -39.10
CA ASN A 93 7.28 20.33 -38.47
C ASN A 93 7.00 19.25 -37.40
N TYR A 94 5.76 18.78 -37.27
CA TYR A 94 5.37 17.86 -36.19
C TYR A 94 5.11 16.44 -36.69
N TYR A 95 5.67 15.46 -35.97
CA TYR A 95 5.26 14.06 -36.08
C TYR A 95 3.86 13.86 -35.52
N LEU A 96 3.00 13.18 -36.27
CA LEU A 96 1.59 12.99 -35.90
C LEU A 96 1.38 11.79 -34.97
N SER A 97 1.95 11.89 -33.77
CA SER A 97 1.45 11.08 -32.65
C SER A 97 -0.02 11.42 -32.39
N GLY A 98 -0.78 10.51 -31.79
CA GLY A 98 -2.18 10.79 -31.46
C GLY A 98 -2.27 11.88 -30.40
N ILE A 99 -1.72 11.57 -29.22
CA ILE A 99 -1.60 12.51 -28.10
C ILE A 99 -0.14 12.53 -27.64
N SER A 100 0.39 13.72 -27.37
CA SER A 100 1.70 13.92 -26.73
C SER A 100 1.51 14.64 -25.40
N ILE A 101 2.02 14.07 -24.31
CA ILE A 101 2.05 14.70 -22.98
C ILE A 101 3.49 15.07 -22.67
N ILE A 102 3.75 16.37 -22.52
CA ILE A 102 5.10 16.93 -22.41
C ILE A 102 5.09 17.96 -21.27
N ASP A 103 5.86 17.72 -20.21
CA ASP A 103 5.92 18.59 -19.02
C ASP A 103 4.53 18.90 -18.44
N SER A 104 3.65 17.90 -18.48
CA SER A 104 2.25 18.01 -18.07
C SER A 104 1.85 16.77 -17.28
N SER A 105 1.13 16.99 -16.18
CA SER A 105 0.83 15.95 -15.18
C SER A 105 -0.64 15.95 -14.82
N LYS A 106 -1.12 14.89 -14.16
CA LYS A 106 -2.51 14.78 -13.67
C LYS A 106 -3.58 14.83 -14.77
N ASN A 107 -3.22 14.54 -16.02
CA ASN A 107 -4.19 14.49 -17.11
C ASN A 107 -4.95 13.16 -17.12
N THR A 108 -6.19 13.16 -17.60
CA THR A 108 -6.98 11.95 -17.82
C THR A 108 -7.28 11.79 -19.29
N ILE A 109 -6.88 10.67 -19.87
CA ILE A 109 -7.20 10.27 -21.25
C ILE A 109 -8.05 9.01 -21.17
N ARG A 110 -9.30 9.06 -21.62
CA ARG A 110 -10.22 7.93 -21.50
C ARG A 110 -11.15 7.71 -22.68
N ASN A 111 -11.65 6.48 -22.79
CA ASN A 111 -12.70 6.10 -23.74
C ASN A 111 -12.38 6.47 -25.20
N SER A 112 -11.11 6.54 -25.57
CA SER A 112 -10.66 7.06 -26.86
C SER A 112 -10.09 5.96 -27.75
N ILE A 113 -10.25 6.12 -29.07
CA ILE A 113 -9.67 5.26 -30.10
C ILE A 113 -8.57 6.07 -30.81
N ILE A 114 -7.33 5.62 -30.70
CA ILE A 114 -6.17 6.28 -31.31
C ILE A 114 -5.47 5.27 -32.20
N ASN A 115 -5.50 5.51 -33.51
CA ASN A 115 -4.87 4.66 -34.50
C ASN A 115 -3.81 5.44 -35.28
N VAL A 116 -2.54 5.06 -35.11
CA VAL A 116 -1.38 5.68 -35.76
C VAL A 116 -0.58 4.62 -36.52
N SER A 117 -0.54 4.67 -37.85
CA SER A 117 0.00 3.56 -38.66
C SER A 117 1.37 3.83 -39.31
N VAL A 118 2.10 4.85 -38.87
CA VAL A 118 3.31 5.36 -39.55
C VAL A 118 4.52 5.47 -38.63
N HIS A 119 5.72 5.50 -39.19
CA HIS A 119 6.98 5.56 -38.44
C HIS A 119 7.08 6.84 -37.60
N LYS A 120 7.67 6.75 -36.39
CA LYS A 120 7.85 7.84 -35.40
C LYS A 120 6.56 8.48 -34.85
N CYS A 121 5.39 7.87 -35.10
CA CYS A 121 4.12 8.35 -34.58
C CYS A 121 3.58 7.39 -33.52
N PHE A 122 3.45 7.87 -32.29
CA PHE A 122 3.02 7.08 -31.14
C PHE A 122 1.54 7.31 -30.85
N ALA A 123 0.85 6.34 -30.23
CA ALA A 123 -0.55 6.56 -29.87
C ALA A 123 -0.63 7.63 -28.77
N ILE A 124 0.08 7.41 -27.66
CA ILE A 124 0.25 8.38 -26.58
C ILE A 124 1.73 8.46 -26.21
N MET A 125 2.38 9.57 -26.54
CA MET A 125 3.78 9.81 -26.17
C MET A 125 3.87 10.56 -24.84
N MET A 126 4.77 10.14 -23.94
CA MET A 126 4.92 10.75 -22.61
C MET A 126 6.36 11.17 -22.33
N LEU A 127 6.54 12.42 -21.91
CA LEU A 127 7.81 13.01 -21.52
C LEU A 127 7.62 13.92 -20.32
N ASN A 128 8.34 13.65 -19.23
CA ASN A 128 8.18 14.37 -17.96
C ASN A 128 6.70 14.51 -17.57
N ALA A 129 5.97 13.41 -17.71
CA ALA A 129 4.53 13.37 -17.65
C ALA A 129 4.11 12.41 -16.54
N SER A 130 4.04 12.92 -15.32
CA SER A 130 3.77 12.11 -14.13
C SER A 130 2.30 12.21 -13.69
N TYR A 131 1.81 11.24 -12.92
CA TYR A 131 0.46 11.24 -12.34
C TYR A 131 -0.70 11.27 -13.35
N ASN A 132 -0.48 10.85 -14.60
CA ASN A 132 -1.52 10.81 -15.62
C ASN A 132 -2.31 9.49 -15.56
N LYS A 133 -3.59 9.55 -15.94
CA LYS A 133 -4.51 8.41 -16.06
C LYS A 133 -4.81 8.15 -17.53
N ILE A 134 -4.46 6.96 -18.02
CA ILE A 134 -4.76 6.48 -19.37
C ILE A 134 -5.66 5.26 -19.22
N ILE A 135 -6.97 5.45 -19.38
CA ILE A 135 -7.98 4.47 -18.95
C ILE A 135 -8.97 4.12 -20.06
N ASN A 136 -9.25 2.84 -20.28
CA ASN A 136 -10.30 2.38 -21.21
C ASN A 136 -10.15 2.93 -22.64
N ASN A 137 -8.92 2.97 -23.16
CA ASN A 137 -8.65 3.41 -24.53
C ASN A 137 -8.34 2.22 -25.45
N THR A 138 -8.58 2.39 -26.74
CA THR A 138 -8.08 1.51 -27.81
C THR A 138 -6.92 2.20 -28.51
N LEU A 139 -5.69 1.73 -28.25
CA LEU A 139 -4.46 2.32 -28.77
C LEU A 139 -3.83 1.37 -29.78
N ILE A 140 -3.81 1.81 -31.03
CA ILE A 140 -3.33 1.02 -32.15
C ILE A 140 -2.15 1.75 -32.78
N SER A 141 -1.01 1.09 -32.85
CA SER A 141 0.18 1.62 -33.50
C SER A 141 0.77 0.67 -34.54
N GLY A 142 1.33 1.23 -35.62
CA GLY A 142 2.03 0.49 -36.66
C GLY A 142 3.52 0.31 -36.33
N LEU A 143 4.33 1.26 -36.82
CA LEU A 143 5.81 1.22 -36.80
C LEU A 143 6.46 1.91 -35.57
N SER A 144 5.70 2.16 -34.52
CA SER A 144 6.08 2.97 -33.36
C SER A 144 5.33 2.53 -32.11
N SER A 145 5.89 2.75 -30.92
CA SER A 145 5.28 2.24 -29.68
C SER A 145 3.89 2.82 -29.42
N THR A 146 3.00 2.08 -28.75
CA THR A 146 1.69 2.66 -28.36
C THR A 146 1.88 3.73 -27.27
N ILE A 147 2.59 3.40 -26.19
CA ILE A 147 2.86 4.29 -25.05
C ILE A 147 4.35 4.25 -24.68
N PRO A 148 5.18 5.07 -25.34
CA PRO A 148 6.54 5.30 -24.88
C PRO A 148 6.61 6.40 -23.80
N MET A 149 7.43 6.19 -22.79
CA MET A 149 7.55 7.03 -21.60
C MET A 149 9.01 7.34 -21.25
N THR A 150 9.30 8.59 -20.90
CA THR A 150 10.60 9.01 -20.37
C THR A 150 10.37 10.00 -19.23
N ALA A 151 11.12 9.85 -18.12
CA ALA A 151 10.99 10.69 -16.92
C ALA A 151 9.54 10.82 -16.40
N SER A 152 8.73 9.78 -16.54
CA SER A 152 7.28 9.83 -16.31
C SER A 152 6.90 8.83 -15.23
N SER A 153 6.58 9.32 -14.04
CA SER A 153 6.38 8.51 -12.83
C SER A 153 4.94 8.54 -12.34
N TYR A 154 4.54 7.50 -11.60
CA TYR A 154 3.23 7.41 -10.94
C TYR A 154 2.02 7.55 -11.87
N ASN A 155 2.16 7.09 -13.12
CA ASN A 155 1.06 7.05 -14.07
C ASN A 155 0.25 5.76 -13.92
N GLU A 156 -1.04 5.85 -14.25
CA GLU A 156 -1.98 4.74 -14.25
C GLU A 156 -2.40 4.42 -15.69
N ILE A 157 -1.98 3.27 -16.19
CA ILE A 157 -2.32 2.75 -17.52
C ILE A 157 -3.21 1.54 -17.30
N ARG A 158 -4.54 1.71 -17.42
CA ARG A 158 -5.49 0.64 -17.07
C ARG A 158 -6.66 0.43 -18.01
N ASP A 159 -7.13 -0.80 -18.05
CA ASP A 159 -8.33 -1.21 -18.78
C ASP A 159 -8.26 -0.88 -20.28
N ASN A 160 -7.07 -0.70 -20.85
CA ASN A 160 -6.88 -0.34 -22.25
C ASN A 160 -6.69 -1.59 -23.13
N TYR A 161 -7.05 -1.45 -24.41
CA TYR A 161 -6.63 -2.34 -25.49
C TYR A 161 -5.43 -1.72 -26.21
N LEU A 162 -4.28 -2.38 -26.20
CA LEU A 162 -3.05 -1.94 -26.86
C LEU A 162 -2.68 -2.93 -27.95
N GLU A 163 -2.46 -2.42 -29.16
CA GLU A 163 -2.01 -3.21 -30.29
C GLU A 163 -0.87 -2.50 -31.02
N SER A 164 0.26 -3.20 -31.20
CA SER A 164 1.39 -2.70 -32.00
C SER A 164 1.76 -3.68 -33.10
N GLU A 165 2.21 -3.19 -34.26
CA GLU A 165 2.62 -4.05 -35.37
C GLU A 165 4.13 -4.36 -35.35
N TYR A 166 4.97 -3.38 -35.04
CA TYR A 166 6.43 -3.56 -35.14
C TYR A 166 7.25 -3.26 -33.88
N THR A 167 6.64 -2.69 -32.85
CA THR A 167 7.37 -2.09 -31.73
C THR A 167 6.71 -2.37 -30.38
N ASN A 168 7.25 -1.82 -29.31
CA ASN A 168 6.77 -2.05 -27.95
C ASN A 168 5.38 -1.44 -27.71
N MET A 169 4.55 -2.06 -26.87
CA MET A 169 3.26 -1.48 -26.52
C MET A 169 3.44 -0.46 -25.38
N VAL A 170 3.91 -0.90 -24.20
CA VAL A 170 4.31 0.00 -23.11
C VAL A 170 5.83 -0.02 -22.95
N TYR A 171 6.46 1.13 -23.07
CA TYR A 171 7.93 1.22 -23.10
C TYR A 171 8.48 2.39 -22.29
N GLN A 172 9.30 2.10 -21.28
CA GLN A 172 10.09 3.12 -20.59
C GLN A 172 11.45 3.23 -21.28
N SER A 173 11.70 4.37 -21.94
CA SER A 173 12.83 4.57 -22.86
C SER A 173 13.87 5.50 -22.26
N ALA A 174 15.13 5.05 -22.27
CA ALA A 174 16.29 5.88 -21.93
C ALA A 174 16.83 6.68 -23.11
N TYR A 175 16.32 6.42 -24.32
CA TYR A 175 16.76 7.07 -25.55
C TYR A 175 15.86 8.24 -25.95
N GLY A 176 14.91 8.60 -25.09
CA GLY A 176 13.85 9.55 -25.41
C GLY A 176 12.81 8.96 -26.37
N ASN A 177 11.85 9.79 -26.78
CA ASN A 177 10.69 9.39 -27.58
C ASN A 177 10.48 10.37 -28.74
N GLY A 178 10.62 9.90 -29.98
CA GLY A 178 10.44 10.72 -31.18
C GLY A 178 11.53 11.77 -31.35
N ASP A 179 11.16 13.06 -31.35
CA ASP A 179 12.08 14.20 -31.44
C ASP A 179 12.63 14.67 -30.08
N PHE A 180 12.25 13.99 -28.99
CA PHE A 180 12.56 14.43 -27.63
C PHE A 180 13.61 13.53 -26.97
N MET A 181 14.62 14.16 -26.37
CA MET A 181 15.72 13.49 -25.66
C MET A 181 15.38 13.27 -24.18
N PRO A 182 16.00 12.26 -23.53
CA PRO A 182 15.89 12.05 -22.09
C PRO A 182 16.44 13.25 -21.30
N ILE A 183 15.87 13.49 -20.13
CA ILE A 183 16.44 14.40 -19.12
C ILE A 183 17.47 13.57 -18.34
N GLU A 184 18.69 14.09 -18.16
CA GLU A 184 19.74 13.41 -17.39
C GLU A 184 19.25 13.11 -15.96
N ASP A 185 19.55 11.91 -15.46
CA ASP A 185 19.24 11.42 -14.10
C ASP A 185 17.76 11.23 -13.72
N GLU A 186 16.79 11.50 -14.60
CA GLU A 186 15.37 11.27 -14.33
C GLU A 186 14.86 9.91 -14.88
N VAL A 187 14.19 9.14 -14.00
CA VAL A 187 13.67 7.79 -14.31
C VAL A 187 12.16 7.70 -14.09
N CYS A 188 11.51 6.75 -14.80
CA CYS A 188 10.12 6.38 -14.63
C CYS A 188 9.97 5.46 -13.40
N SER A 189 9.36 5.94 -12.32
CA SER A 189 9.14 5.17 -11.08
C SER A 189 7.65 5.02 -10.76
N GLY A 190 7.28 3.97 -10.03
CA GLY A 190 5.93 3.87 -9.44
C GLY A 190 4.75 3.77 -10.42
N ASN A 191 4.99 3.48 -11.71
CA ASN A 191 3.90 3.37 -12.69
C ASN A 191 3.08 2.08 -12.49
N ILE A 192 1.77 2.19 -12.67
CA ILE A 192 0.81 1.08 -12.61
C ILE A 192 0.34 0.75 -14.03
N ILE A 193 0.58 -0.48 -14.46
CA ILE A 193 0.13 -1.02 -15.74
C ILE A 193 -0.79 -2.21 -15.42
N ALA A 194 -2.10 -2.01 -15.44
CA ALA A 194 -3.02 -3.03 -14.96
C ALA A 194 -4.31 -3.22 -15.75
N ASN A 195 -4.83 -4.45 -15.78
CA ASN A 195 -6.08 -4.81 -16.47
C ASN A 195 -6.09 -4.50 -17.99
N ASN A 196 -4.94 -4.37 -18.63
CA ASN A 196 -4.88 -4.08 -20.06
C ASN A 196 -4.90 -5.38 -20.88
N TYR A 197 -5.40 -5.30 -22.11
CA TYR A 197 -5.23 -6.33 -23.14
C TYR A 197 -4.18 -5.87 -24.15
N LEU A 198 -3.09 -6.62 -24.27
CA LEU A 198 -1.92 -6.27 -25.09
C LEU A 198 -1.67 -7.35 -26.14
N LYS A 199 -1.59 -6.95 -27.41
CA LYS A 199 -1.40 -7.90 -28.52
C LYS A 199 -0.55 -7.34 -29.66
N SER A 200 0.33 -8.16 -30.24
CA SER A 200 0.94 -7.79 -31.54
C SER A 200 0.04 -8.14 -32.71
N ARG A 201 -0.03 -7.25 -33.70
CA ARG A 201 -0.70 -7.53 -34.98
C ARG A 201 0.12 -8.46 -35.87
N ASN A 202 1.45 -8.30 -35.86
CA ASN A 202 2.34 -9.06 -36.73
C ASN A 202 2.77 -10.40 -36.11
N GLY A 203 2.03 -10.86 -35.10
CA GLY A 203 2.29 -12.11 -34.40
C GLY A 203 3.58 -12.09 -33.58
N THR A 204 4.16 -13.28 -33.43
CA THR A 204 5.32 -13.55 -32.58
C THR A 204 6.66 -13.35 -33.28
N TYR A 205 6.68 -12.83 -34.51
CA TYR A 205 7.85 -12.88 -35.40
C TYR A 205 8.81 -11.70 -35.27
N ASN A 206 8.36 -10.56 -34.72
CA ASN A 206 9.16 -9.34 -34.71
C ASN A 206 9.85 -9.12 -33.37
N SER A 207 11.19 -9.22 -33.38
CA SER A 207 12.04 -9.06 -32.19
C SER A 207 11.98 -7.70 -31.49
N TYR A 208 11.29 -6.72 -32.05
CA TYR A 208 11.12 -5.40 -31.45
C TYR A 208 9.72 -5.19 -30.86
N CYS A 209 8.83 -6.19 -30.93
CA CYS A 209 7.46 -6.07 -30.42
C CYS A 209 7.31 -6.69 -29.02
N TYR A 210 7.68 -5.92 -28.00
CA TYR A 210 7.49 -6.31 -26.60
C TYR A 210 6.17 -5.75 -26.06
N ALA A 211 5.39 -6.52 -25.31
CA ALA A 211 4.17 -5.97 -24.72
C ALA A 211 4.50 -4.94 -23.63
N ILE A 212 5.35 -5.29 -22.67
CA ILE A 212 5.80 -4.36 -21.63
C ILE A 212 7.31 -4.44 -21.47
N TYR A 213 7.99 -3.29 -21.59
CA TYR A 213 9.43 -3.20 -21.33
C TYR A 213 9.79 -2.00 -20.45
N LEU A 214 10.30 -2.32 -19.25
CA LEU A 214 10.85 -1.36 -18.28
C LEU A 214 12.38 -1.42 -18.31
N MET A 215 13.01 -0.55 -19.11
CA MET A 215 14.46 -0.52 -19.35
C MET A 215 15.22 0.10 -18.16
N GLN A 216 16.34 -0.51 -17.73
CA GLN A 216 17.05 -0.19 -16.49
C GLN A 216 17.41 1.29 -16.36
N THR A 217 17.99 1.86 -17.42
CA THR A 217 18.49 3.23 -17.43
C THR A 217 17.37 4.27 -17.49
N ALA A 218 16.12 3.85 -17.68
CA ALA A 218 14.94 4.72 -17.69
C ALA A 218 13.92 4.40 -16.62
N SER A 219 14.15 3.37 -15.80
CA SER A 219 13.14 2.83 -14.89
C SER A 219 13.66 2.80 -13.46
N GLY A 220 12.97 3.50 -12.57
CA GLY A 220 13.22 3.49 -11.14
C GLY A 220 12.35 2.47 -10.41
N ASN A 221 12.32 2.56 -9.08
CA ASN A 221 11.68 1.55 -8.24
C ASN A 221 10.15 1.61 -8.27
N GLY A 222 9.51 0.47 -7.94
CA GLY A 222 8.13 0.44 -7.47
C GLY A 222 7.05 0.31 -8.54
N ALA A 223 7.38 -0.16 -9.74
CA ALA A 223 6.37 -0.43 -10.76
C ALA A 223 5.45 -1.60 -10.38
N VAL A 224 4.19 -1.54 -10.84
CA VAL A 224 3.20 -2.62 -10.67
C VAL A 224 2.64 -3.00 -12.03
N ILE A 225 2.83 -4.27 -12.42
CA ILE A 225 2.28 -4.86 -13.65
C ILE A 225 1.28 -5.94 -13.24
N ALA A 226 -0.01 -5.64 -13.28
CA ALA A 226 -1.03 -6.50 -12.68
C ALA A 226 -2.24 -6.81 -13.55
N ASN A 227 -2.72 -8.06 -13.53
CA ASN A 227 -3.99 -8.46 -14.18
C ASN A 227 -4.06 -8.17 -15.70
N ASN A 228 -2.92 -8.06 -16.38
CA ASN A 228 -2.92 -7.84 -17.83
C ASN A 228 -3.10 -9.18 -18.56
N THR A 229 -3.72 -9.13 -19.73
CA THR A 229 -3.76 -10.24 -20.69
C THR A 229 -2.83 -9.90 -21.84
N ILE A 230 -1.82 -10.74 -22.06
CA ILE A 230 -0.79 -10.54 -23.08
C ILE A 230 -0.78 -11.74 -24.02
N GLU A 231 -0.98 -11.47 -25.32
CA GLU A 231 -1.04 -12.49 -26.35
C GLU A 231 -0.24 -12.10 -27.59
N ASN A 232 0.35 -13.08 -28.29
CA ASN A 232 0.99 -12.89 -29.58
C ASN A 232 2.06 -11.79 -29.57
N ALA A 233 3.01 -11.82 -28.63
CA ALA A 233 4.10 -10.84 -28.55
C ALA A 233 5.47 -11.53 -28.68
N PHE A 234 6.54 -10.79 -28.98
CA PHE A 234 7.88 -11.37 -28.99
C PHE A 234 8.41 -11.56 -27.55
N TYR A 235 8.31 -10.54 -26.69
CA TYR A 235 8.36 -10.76 -25.25
C TYR A 235 7.04 -10.30 -24.63
N GLY A 236 6.59 -11.03 -23.61
CA GLY A 236 5.47 -10.56 -22.79
C GLY A 236 5.91 -9.39 -21.92
N ILE A 237 6.74 -9.67 -20.91
CA ILE A 237 7.18 -8.68 -19.93
C ILE A 237 8.69 -8.72 -19.78
N ILE A 238 9.36 -7.58 -19.93
CA ILE A 238 10.77 -7.39 -19.58
C ILE A 238 10.87 -6.32 -18.50
N VAL A 239 11.48 -6.66 -17.36
CA VAL A 239 11.68 -5.74 -16.24
C VAL A 239 13.12 -5.77 -15.77
N GLU A 240 13.79 -4.65 -15.99
CA GLU A 240 15.10 -4.34 -15.41
C GLU A 240 15.00 -3.42 -14.19
N ALA A 241 13.82 -2.85 -13.96
CA ALA A 241 13.51 -1.94 -12.85
C ALA A 241 13.47 -2.68 -11.50
N PRO A 242 14.21 -2.24 -10.47
CA PRO A 242 14.22 -2.93 -9.18
C PRO A 242 12.91 -2.72 -8.41
N ASN A 243 12.63 -3.58 -7.43
CA ASN A 243 11.46 -3.48 -6.55
C ASN A 243 10.11 -3.43 -7.32
N THR A 244 10.00 -4.22 -8.40
CA THR A 244 8.81 -4.29 -9.25
C THR A 244 7.93 -5.48 -8.87
N LEU A 245 6.61 -5.30 -8.91
CA LEU A 245 5.62 -6.37 -8.73
C LEU A 245 5.00 -6.76 -10.08
N ILE A 246 5.13 -8.02 -10.47
CA ILE A 246 4.48 -8.63 -11.63
C ILE A 246 3.44 -9.63 -11.10
N TYR A 247 2.16 -9.26 -11.13
CA TYR A 247 1.12 -9.96 -10.40
C TYR A 247 -0.09 -10.38 -11.26
N ASN A 248 -0.48 -11.65 -11.19
CA ASN A 248 -1.76 -12.13 -11.74
C ASN A 248 -1.99 -11.81 -13.23
N ASN A 249 -0.94 -11.77 -14.04
CA ASN A 249 -1.05 -11.58 -15.49
C ASN A 249 -1.32 -12.93 -16.17
N THR A 250 -2.06 -12.89 -17.28
CA THR A 250 -2.24 -14.04 -18.19
C THR A 250 -1.38 -13.80 -19.44
N ILE A 251 -0.46 -14.70 -19.73
CA ILE A 251 0.50 -14.56 -20.83
C ILE A 251 0.51 -15.84 -21.67
N SER A 252 0.30 -15.69 -22.97
CA SER A 252 0.37 -16.80 -23.91
C SER A 252 0.89 -16.37 -25.28
N SER A 253 1.26 -17.34 -26.10
CA SER A 253 1.62 -17.10 -27.49
C SER A 253 2.81 -16.13 -27.64
N ILE A 254 3.95 -16.50 -27.07
CA ILE A 254 5.16 -15.68 -27.06
C ILE A 254 6.22 -16.28 -28.01
N GLY A 255 6.89 -15.44 -28.80
CA GLY A 255 7.90 -15.89 -29.80
C GLY A 255 9.36 -15.77 -29.40
N GLY A 256 9.68 -14.84 -28.50
CA GLY A 256 11.03 -14.57 -28.03
C GLY A 256 11.48 -15.55 -26.96
N PRO A 257 12.71 -15.41 -26.44
CA PRO A 257 13.32 -16.41 -25.56
C PRO A 257 12.66 -16.52 -24.18
N ALA A 258 11.87 -15.53 -23.76
CA ALA A 258 11.12 -15.61 -22.50
C ALA A 258 9.75 -14.91 -22.56
N ALA A 259 8.75 -15.46 -21.85
CA ALA A 259 7.48 -14.76 -21.62
C ALA A 259 7.63 -13.65 -20.56
N VAL A 260 8.36 -13.92 -19.48
CA VAL A 260 8.78 -12.93 -18.48
C VAL A 260 10.29 -12.96 -18.30
N LEU A 261 10.96 -11.82 -18.51
CA LEU A 261 12.38 -11.61 -18.19
C LEU A 261 12.51 -10.64 -17.01
N ALA A 262 12.89 -11.17 -15.85
CA ALA A 262 13.13 -10.42 -14.62
C ALA A 262 14.64 -10.27 -14.38
N SER A 263 15.20 -9.16 -14.83
CA SER A 263 16.64 -8.88 -14.78
C SER A 263 17.03 -7.85 -13.71
N GLY A 264 16.08 -7.05 -13.23
CA GLY A 264 16.28 -6.16 -12.07
C GLY A 264 16.26 -6.90 -10.73
N ASP A 265 16.69 -6.22 -9.66
CA ASP A 265 16.77 -6.80 -8.31
C ASP A 265 15.50 -6.59 -7.48
N ASN A 266 15.22 -7.50 -6.54
CA ASN A 266 14.04 -7.48 -5.65
C ASN A 266 12.69 -7.45 -6.41
N ILE A 267 12.61 -8.10 -7.56
CA ILE A 267 11.37 -8.27 -8.34
C ILE A 267 10.55 -9.43 -7.75
N ILE A 268 9.24 -9.23 -7.66
CA ILE A 268 8.29 -10.27 -7.26
C ILE A 268 7.44 -10.64 -8.48
N VAL A 269 7.57 -11.87 -8.94
CA VAL A 269 6.73 -12.48 -10.00
C VAL A 269 5.77 -13.45 -9.33
N SER A 270 4.51 -13.03 -9.16
CA SER A 270 3.55 -13.79 -8.37
C SER A 270 2.16 -13.96 -8.98
N GLY A 271 1.56 -15.15 -8.84
CA GLY A 271 0.17 -15.38 -9.25
C GLY A 271 -0.09 -15.40 -10.75
N ASN A 272 0.94 -15.36 -11.59
CA ASN A 272 0.77 -15.27 -13.05
C ASN A 272 0.40 -16.63 -13.66
N ASN A 273 -0.38 -16.61 -14.74
CA ASN A 273 -0.72 -17.77 -15.55
C ASN A 273 -0.02 -17.65 -16.91
N ILE A 274 1.00 -18.47 -17.14
CA ILE A 274 1.87 -18.36 -18.33
C ILE A 274 1.85 -19.67 -19.09
N SER A 275 1.52 -19.60 -20.37
CA SER A 275 1.63 -20.73 -21.30
C SER A 275 2.60 -20.42 -22.43
N THR A 276 3.57 -21.30 -22.62
CA THR A 276 4.50 -21.32 -23.76
C THR A 276 4.23 -22.53 -24.67
N GLU A 277 3.09 -23.20 -24.52
CA GLU A 277 2.63 -24.27 -25.41
C GLU A 277 2.40 -23.71 -26.83
N HIS A 278 3.17 -24.23 -27.80
CA HIS A 278 3.17 -23.95 -29.25
C HIS A 278 2.40 -22.73 -29.79
N THR A 279 3.16 -21.69 -30.17
CA THR A 279 2.88 -20.86 -31.35
C THR A 279 3.86 -21.18 -32.46
N ASP A 280 3.44 -21.06 -33.72
CA ASP A 280 4.22 -21.41 -34.92
C ASP A 280 5.73 -21.07 -34.81
N VAL A 281 6.57 -22.11 -34.89
CA VAL A 281 8.04 -22.05 -34.81
C VAL A 281 8.59 -21.22 -35.97
N HIS A 282 9.51 -20.26 -35.72
CA HIS A 282 10.03 -19.36 -36.77
C HIS A 282 11.53 -19.04 -36.62
N ASP A 283 12.19 -18.83 -37.77
CA ASP A 283 13.62 -18.62 -38.11
C ASP A 283 14.56 -17.84 -37.15
N TRP A 284 14.07 -17.14 -36.13
CA TRP A 284 14.91 -16.37 -35.18
C TRP A 284 15.15 -17.11 -33.86
N ASN A 285 14.28 -18.07 -33.56
CA ASN A 285 14.47 -19.04 -32.51
C ASN A 285 14.25 -20.40 -33.17
N ASP A 286 15.23 -20.83 -33.98
CA ASP A 286 15.18 -22.08 -34.78
C ASP A 286 14.86 -23.32 -33.93
N ASP A 287 15.07 -23.23 -32.60
CA ASP A 287 14.78 -24.29 -31.64
C ASP A 287 13.37 -24.21 -31.02
N GLY A 288 12.60 -23.12 -31.23
CA GLY A 288 11.24 -22.94 -30.70
C GLY A 288 11.13 -22.82 -29.17
N ASN A 289 12.24 -22.60 -28.48
CA ASN A 289 12.34 -22.72 -27.03
C ASN A 289 12.06 -21.39 -26.32
N VAL A 290 10.90 -21.27 -25.66
CA VAL A 290 10.48 -20.05 -24.94
C VAL A 290 10.37 -20.33 -23.44
N VAL A 291 11.24 -19.72 -22.64
CA VAL A 291 11.21 -19.88 -21.17
C VAL A 291 9.99 -19.15 -20.61
N ALA A 292 9.21 -19.77 -19.71
CA ALA A 292 8.07 -19.06 -19.13
C ALA A 292 8.54 -17.90 -18.23
N ILE A 293 9.49 -18.15 -17.32
CA ILE A 293 10.11 -17.12 -16.48
C ILE A 293 11.63 -17.25 -16.50
N GLN A 294 12.31 -16.24 -17.04
CA GLN A 294 13.75 -16.11 -16.96
C GLN A 294 14.13 -15.06 -15.90
N ASN A 295 14.91 -15.48 -14.90
CA ASN A 295 15.43 -14.61 -13.87
C ASN A 295 16.95 -14.46 -13.98
N THR A 296 17.42 -13.22 -14.00
CA THR A 296 18.85 -12.89 -13.94
C THR A 296 19.19 -11.94 -12.79
N GLY A 297 18.18 -11.29 -12.19
CA GLY A 297 18.33 -10.37 -11.06
C GLY A 297 18.46 -11.05 -9.71
N LYS A 298 18.96 -10.31 -8.72
CA LYS A 298 19.22 -10.80 -7.36
C LYS A 298 18.02 -10.59 -6.43
N ASN A 299 17.89 -11.47 -5.45
CA ASN A 299 16.83 -11.43 -4.42
C ASN A 299 15.40 -11.45 -5.00
N ASN A 300 15.24 -11.98 -6.20
CA ASN A 300 13.93 -12.05 -6.85
C ASN A 300 13.10 -13.21 -6.28
N VAL A 301 11.79 -13.00 -6.22
CA VAL A 301 10.81 -13.99 -5.74
C VAL A 301 9.91 -14.39 -6.89
N ILE A 302 9.87 -15.68 -7.20
CA ILE A 302 8.99 -16.27 -8.21
C ILE A 302 8.05 -17.22 -7.46
N ALA A 303 6.81 -16.79 -7.22
CA ALA A 303 5.91 -17.56 -6.37
C ALA A 303 4.45 -17.63 -6.81
N ASN A 304 3.77 -18.74 -6.50
CA ASN A 304 2.34 -18.90 -6.77
C ASN A 304 1.97 -18.78 -8.27
N ASN A 305 2.90 -19.00 -9.19
CA ASN A 305 2.61 -18.94 -10.62
C ASN A 305 2.12 -20.30 -11.14
N THR A 306 1.28 -20.28 -12.16
CA THR A 306 0.91 -21.47 -12.95
C THR A 306 1.59 -21.39 -14.30
N LEU A 307 2.49 -22.34 -14.59
CA LEU A 307 3.32 -22.34 -15.78
C LEU A 307 3.04 -23.59 -16.61
N ARG A 308 2.90 -23.42 -17.92
CA ARG A 308 2.81 -24.51 -18.90
C ARG A 308 3.88 -24.29 -19.96
N SER A 309 4.80 -25.23 -20.14
CA SER A 309 5.94 -25.06 -21.04
C SER A 309 6.28 -26.32 -21.83
N VAL A 310 6.77 -26.14 -23.06
CA VAL A 310 7.16 -27.21 -23.99
C VAL A 310 8.52 -26.87 -24.60
N GLY A 311 9.45 -27.83 -24.63
CA GLY A 311 10.76 -27.72 -25.30
C GLY A 311 11.83 -26.93 -24.54
N SER A 312 11.43 -26.02 -23.65
CA SER A 312 12.30 -25.12 -22.88
C SER A 312 12.06 -25.18 -21.37
N ASP A 313 13.03 -24.66 -20.60
CA ASP A 313 12.90 -24.59 -19.16
C ASP A 313 11.69 -23.73 -18.75
N SER A 314 10.85 -24.17 -17.81
CA SER A 314 9.74 -23.33 -17.34
C SER A 314 10.25 -22.15 -16.51
N ILE A 315 11.21 -22.39 -15.61
CA ILE A 315 11.93 -21.35 -14.87
C ILE A 315 13.42 -21.51 -15.09
N LEU A 316 14.06 -20.47 -15.66
CA LEU A 316 15.52 -20.38 -15.79
C LEU A 316 16.06 -19.31 -14.84
N ASN A 317 16.71 -19.73 -13.75
CA ASN A 317 17.31 -18.84 -12.77
C ASN A 317 18.84 -18.77 -12.86
N THR A 318 19.33 -17.60 -13.24
CA THR A 318 20.75 -17.22 -13.22
C THR A 318 21.05 -16.07 -12.26
N GLY A 319 20.08 -15.72 -11.40
CA GLY A 319 20.22 -14.74 -10.31
C GLY A 319 20.56 -15.39 -8.96
N GLU A 320 21.24 -14.65 -8.10
CA GLU A 320 21.60 -15.07 -6.74
C GLU A 320 20.49 -14.74 -5.73
N ASN A 321 20.42 -15.49 -4.62
CA ASN A 321 19.44 -15.29 -3.55
C ASN A 321 17.96 -15.38 -4.00
N ALA A 322 17.68 -16.11 -5.08
CA ALA A 322 16.32 -16.24 -5.60
C ALA A 322 15.45 -17.16 -4.71
N VAL A 323 14.16 -16.84 -4.59
CA VAL A 323 13.16 -17.70 -3.95
C VAL A 323 12.15 -18.13 -5.01
N ILE A 324 12.07 -19.43 -5.26
CA ILE A 324 11.15 -20.06 -6.21
C ILE A 324 10.20 -20.95 -5.41
N ALA A 325 8.98 -20.48 -5.14
CA ALA A 325 8.11 -21.17 -4.20
C ALA A 325 6.62 -21.23 -4.57
N ASN A 326 5.94 -22.31 -4.19
CA ASN A 326 4.49 -22.49 -4.40
C ASN A 326 4.04 -22.39 -5.87
N ASN A 327 4.92 -22.64 -6.84
CA ASN A 327 4.54 -22.62 -8.25
C ASN A 327 3.95 -23.97 -8.66
N THR A 328 3.00 -23.96 -9.60
CA THR A 328 2.50 -25.15 -10.28
C THR A 328 3.03 -25.14 -11.71
N ILE A 329 3.86 -26.13 -12.04
CA ILE A 329 4.61 -26.18 -13.29
C ILE A 329 4.25 -27.45 -14.05
N TYR A 330 3.76 -27.27 -15.28
CA TYR A 330 3.57 -28.33 -16.26
C TYR A 330 4.64 -28.17 -17.33
N THR A 331 5.49 -29.17 -17.53
CA THR A 331 6.64 -29.07 -18.45
C THR A 331 6.77 -30.30 -19.34
N GLU A 332 7.03 -30.10 -20.63
CA GLU A 332 7.27 -31.17 -21.60
C GLU A 332 8.65 -31.03 -22.27
N SER A 333 9.42 -32.12 -22.29
CA SER A 333 10.72 -32.26 -22.96
C SER A 333 11.84 -31.31 -22.50
N ALA A 334 11.76 -30.71 -21.30
CA ALA A 334 12.74 -29.77 -20.77
C ALA A 334 12.84 -29.81 -19.23
N ASN A 335 13.49 -28.84 -18.57
CA ASN A 335 13.54 -28.80 -17.11
C ASN A 335 12.40 -27.93 -16.56
N GLY A 336 11.76 -28.36 -15.47
CA GLY A 336 10.78 -27.50 -14.79
C GLY A 336 11.45 -26.26 -14.19
N ILE A 337 12.53 -26.46 -13.43
CA ILE A 337 13.35 -25.39 -12.86
C ILE A 337 14.82 -25.68 -13.15
N ASN A 338 15.52 -24.71 -13.74
CA ASN A 338 16.96 -24.76 -13.95
C ASN A 338 17.63 -23.61 -13.19
N THR A 339 18.66 -23.91 -12.40
CA THR A 339 19.46 -22.86 -11.77
C THR A 339 20.96 -23.13 -11.75
N THR A 340 21.74 -22.06 -11.81
CA THR A 340 23.22 -22.11 -11.85
C THR A 340 23.88 -21.28 -10.74
N LYS A 341 23.11 -20.77 -9.78
CA LYS A 341 23.56 -19.78 -8.79
C LYS A 341 23.37 -20.21 -7.34
N SER A 342 24.13 -19.55 -6.46
CA SER A 342 24.14 -19.78 -5.02
C SER A 342 22.96 -19.13 -4.28
N ASN A 343 22.71 -19.60 -3.06
CA ASN A 343 21.69 -19.11 -2.12
C ASN A 343 20.26 -19.18 -2.66
N VAL A 344 19.97 -20.13 -3.55
CA VAL A 344 18.64 -20.29 -4.17
C VAL A 344 17.77 -21.20 -3.30
N LYS A 345 16.51 -20.81 -3.08
CA LYS A 345 15.49 -21.62 -2.40
C LYS A 345 14.43 -22.07 -3.40
N ILE A 346 14.22 -23.38 -3.49
CA ILE A 346 13.19 -24.03 -4.32
C ILE A 346 12.28 -24.80 -3.38
N GLU A 347 11.14 -24.22 -3.01
CA GLU A 347 10.29 -24.74 -1.93
C GLU A 347 8.82 -24.86 -2.30
N ASN A 348 8.15 -25.95 -1.88
CA ASN A 348 6.69 -26.10 -1.99
C ASN A 348 6.13 -26.02 -3.42
N ASN A 349 6.94 -26.29 -4.45
CA ASN A 349 6.46 -26.28 -5.84
C ASN A 349 5.84 -27.63 -6.19
N THR A 350 4.86 -27.61 -7.10
CA THR A 350 4.32 -28.81 -7.76
C THR A 350 4.82 -28.83 -9.20
N LEU A 351 5.56 -29.88 -9.58
CA LEU A 351 6.14 -30.03 -10.92
C LEU A 351 5.66 -31.32 -11.55
N ILE A 352 4.95 -31.20 -12.67
CA ILE A 352 4.41 -32.31 -13.44
C ILE A 352 5.07 -32.28 -14.81
N GLY A 353 5.94 -33.26 -15.07
CA GLY A 353 6.81 -33.32 -16.23
C GLY A 353 6.58 -34.55 -17.11
N VAL A 354 6.60 -34.37 -18.43
CA VAL A 354 6.68 -35.46 -19.42
C VAL A 354 7.96 -35.29 -20.22
N ASN A 355 8.80 -36.31 -20.28
CA ASN A 355 10.16 -36.29 -20.82
C ASN A 355 11.04 -35.19 -20.19
N SER A 356 10.82 -34.85 -18.92
CA SER A 356 11.31 -33.60 -18.29
C SER A 356 11.99 -33.79 -16.94
N THR A 357 13.11 -33.10 -16.68
CA THR A 357 13.72 -33.08 -15.34
C THR A 357 12.95 -32.10 -14.44
N GLY A 358 12.69 -32.44 -13.17
CA GLY A 358 12.04 -31.50 -12.25
C GLY A 358 12.91 -30.26 -11.96
N VAL A 359 14.00 -30.44 -11.22
CA VAL A 359 15.01 -29.42 -10.92
C VAL A 359 16.37 -29.84 -11.49
N MET A 360 16.98 -28.97 -12.29
CA MET A 360 18.34 -29.14 -12.79
C MET A 360 19.26 -28.05 -12.24
N ILE A 361 20.39 -28.46 -11.68
CA ILE A 361 21.50 -27.58 -11.33
C ILE A 361 22.72 -28.07 -12.09
N PHE A 362 23.09 -27.35 -13.14
CA PHE A 362 24.23 -27.71 -13.98
C PHE A 362 25.20 -26.54 -14.14
N THR A 363 26.34 -26.60 -13.46
CA THR A 363 27.31 -25.50 -13.47
C THR A 363 28.75 -25.96 -13.30
N SER A 364 29.67 -25.30 -14.01
CA SER A 364 31.12 -25.41 -13.79
C SER A 364 31.63 -24.43 -12.73
N ARG A 365 30.87 -23.35 -12.45
CA ARG A 365 31.14 -22.39 -11.38
C ARG A 365 30.53 -22.87 -10.08
N LEU A 366 31.14 -22.53 -8.94
CA LEU A 366 30.64 -22.90 -7.63
C LEU A 366 29.21 -22.36 -7.44
N ALA A 367 28.28 -23.25 -7.16
CA ALA A 367 26.95 -22.93 -6.67
C ALA A 367 26.76 -23.59 -5.30
N GLU A 368 26.48 -22.77 -4.29
CA GLU A 368 26.45 -23.18 -2.89
C GLU A 368 25.19 -22.68 -2.16
N ASN A 369 24.86 -23.31 -1.03
CA ASN A 369 23.72 -22.95 -0.17
C ASN A 369 22.37 -23.00 -0.89
N ILE A 370 22.15 -24.04 -1.69
CA ILE A 370 20.88 -24.24 -2.39
C ILE A 370 19.96 -25.10 -1.52
N THR A 371 18.70 -24.73 -1.39
CA THR A 371 17.69 -25.53 -0.67
C THR A 371 16.62 -25.99 -1.65
N ILE A 372 16.37 -27.30 -1.72
CA ILE A 372 15.29 -27.92 -2.47
C ILE A 372 14.43 -28.70 -1.47
N ARG A 373 13.28 -28.12 -1.08
CA ARG A 373 12.51 -28.66 0.05
C ARG A 373 11.00 -28.69 -0.18
N ASN A 374 10.37 -29.77 0.27
CA ASN A 374 8.91 -29.92 0.30
C ASN A 374 8.24 -29.70 -1.08
N ASN A 375 8.91 -30.06 -2.17
CA ASN A 375 8.33 -30.00 -3.52
C ASN A 375 7.65 -31.36 -3.85
N ASP A 376 6.59 -31.32 -4.66
CA ASP A 376 5.94 -32.51 -5.23
C ASP A 376 6.34 -32.64 -6.71
N PHE A 377 6.96 -33.76 -7.07
CA PHE A 377 7.46 -34.04 -8.41
C PHE A 377 6.77 -35.27 -8.99
N GLU A 378 6.24 -35.13 -10.20
CA GLU A 378 5.79 -36.23 -11.04
C GLU A 378 6.52 -36.14 -12.38
N SER A 379 7.36 -37.12 -12.71
CA SER A 379 8.17 -37.11 -13.94
C SER A 379 8.52 -38.53 -14.44
N ASP A 380 8.83 -38.67 -15.72
CA ASP A 380 9.42 -39.88 -16.32
C ASP A 380 10.97 -39.83 -16.39
N LYS A 381 11.59 -38.72 -15.98
CA LYS A 381 13.04 -38.53 -15.82
C LYS A 381 13.40 -38.26 -14.35
N SER A 382 14.65 -37.88 -14.10
CA SER A 382 15.11 -37.47 -12.77
C SER A 382 14.29 -36.28 -12.24
N ALA A 383 13.86 -36.36 -10.98
CA ALA A 383 13.20 -35.23 -10.33
C ALA A 383 14.21 -34.15 -9.94
N ILE A 384 15.42 -34.53 -9.48
CA ILE A 384 16.46 -33.58 -9.06
C ILE A 384 17.82 -34.02 -9.61
N VAL A 385 18.53 -33.11 -10.28
CA VAL A 385 19.88 -33.35 -10.79
C VAL A 385 20.84 -32.27 -10.28
N LEU A 386 21.83 -32.69 -9.49
CA LEU A 386 22.96 -31.87 -9.05
C LEU A 386 24.18 -32.25 -9.88
N ARG A 387 24.58 -31.41 -10.85
CA ARG A 387 25.69 -31.71 -11.76
C ARG A 387 26.75 -30.61 -11.78
N GLY A 388 27.99 -31.00 -11.47
CA GLY A 388 29.16 -30.11 -11.55
C GLY A 388 29.62 -29.57 -10.21
N ASN A 389 29.98 -28.28 -10.14
CA ASN A 389 30.55 -27.66 -8.94
C ASN A 389 29.44 -27.17 -7.98
N VAL A 390 28.71 -28.13 -7.40
CA VAL A 390 27.57 -27.89 -6.52
C VAL A 390 27.88 -28.43 -5.11
N SER A 391 27.84 -27.56 -4.11
CA SER A 391 28.15 -27.89 -2.71
C SER A 391 27.15 -27.26 -1.75
N TYR A 392 27.11 -27.68 -0.47
CA TYR A 392 26.25 -27.10 0.56
C TYR A 392 24.77 -27.03 0.14
N THR A 393 24.33 -28.05 -0.61
CA THR A 393 22.94 -28.16 -1.07
C THR A 393 22.15 -29.04 -0.11
N LEU A 394 21.00 -28.53 0.34
CA LEU A 394 20.03 -29.24 1.15
C LEU A 394 18.89 -29.74 0.25
N VAL A 395 18.68 -31.05 0.18
CA VAL A 395 17.55 -31.69 -0.51
C VAL A 395 16.76 -32.51 0.50
N CYS A 396 15.60 -32.00 0.95
CA CYS A 396 14.82 -32.69 1.98
C CYS A 396 13.31 -32.56 1.83
N ASP A 397 12.58 -33.51 2.42
CA ASP A 397 11.11 -33.50 2.51
C ASP A 397 10.39 -33.46 1.16
N ASN A 398 11.05 -33.77 0.05
CA ASN A 398 10.41 -33.75 -1.26
C ASN A 398 9.61 -35.05 -1.49
N ARG A 399 8.48 -34.95 -2.18
CA ARG A 399 7.69 -36.08 -2.66
C ARG A 399 7.97 -36.27 -4.15
N ILE A 400 8.43 -37.45 -4.53
CA ILE A 400 8.90 -37.74 -5.87
C ILE A 400 8.20 -39.00 -6.38
N SER A 401 7.52 -38.87 -7.51
CA SER A 401 6.95 -39.96 -8.29
C SER A 401 7.67 -40.03 -9.63
N ILE A 402 8.49 -41.07 -9.82
CA ILE A 402 9.20 -41.32 -11.09
C ILE A 402 8.69 -42.59 -11.76
N SER A 403 8.39 -42.51 -13.05
CA SER A 403 7.83 -43.61 -13.84
C SER A 403 8.81 -44.24 -14.86
N GLY A 404 9.93 -43.58 -15.15
CA GLY A 404 10.96 -44.07 -16.08
C GLY A 404 12.21 -44.66 -15.40
N ASP A 405 13.18 -45.07 -16.22
CA ASP A 405 14.41 -45.78 -15.78
C ASP A 405 15.51 -44.84 -15.20
N SER A 406 15.18 -43.58 -14.92
CA SER A 406 16.14 -42.58 -14.41
C SER A 406 16.23 -42.60 -12.88
N ASP A 407 17.39 -42.21 -12.34
CA ASP A 407 17.53 -41.97 -10.89
C ASP A 407 16.60 -40.82 -10.46
N ALA A 408 15.85 -40.98 -9.37
CA ALA A 408 14.98 -39.93 -8.83
C ALA A 408 15.78 -38.67 -8.44
N ILE A 409 16.93 -38.88 -7.79
CA ILE A 409 17.88 -37.84 -7.40
C ILE A 409 19.26 -38.26 -7.90
N ALA A 410 19.88 -37.46 -8.78
CA ALA A 410 21.18 -37.75 -9.36
C ALA A 410 22.22 -36.70 -8.93
N VAL A 411 23.37 -37.16 -8.41
CA VAL A 411 24.53 -36.32 -8.08
C VAL A 411 25.70 -36.70 -9.00
N LEU A 412 26.06 -35.81 -9.93
CA LEU A 412 26.92 -36.13 -11.07
C LEU A 412 28.10 -35.16 -11.22
N LYS A 413 29.22 -35.64 -11.76
CA LYS A 413 30.41 -34.83 -12.04
C LYS A 413 30.27 -34.01 -13.32
N TYR A 414 30.94 -32.85 -13.38
CA TYR A 414 31.29 -32.20 -14.65
C TYR A 414 32.37 -33.07 -15.33
N THR A 415 32.26 -33.36 -16.63
CA THR A 415 33.06 -34.39 -17.33
C THR A 415 34.59 -34.37 -17.04
N ASN A 416 35.17 -35.57 -16.86
CA ASN A 416 36.58 -36.05 -16.88
C ASN A 416 37.81 -35.15 -16.55
N ARG A 417 37.70 -33.94 -15.98
CA ARG A 417 38.90 -33.07 -15.77
C ARG A 417 39.01 -32.29 -14.45
N ASN A 418 38.37 -32.67 -13.35
CA ASN A 418 38.74 -32.09 -12.04
C ASN A 418 38.74 -33.12 -10.89
N PRO A 419 39.75 -33.06 -9.98
CA PRO A 419 39.78 -33.88 -8.78
C PRO A 419 38.69 -33.43 -7.79
N ILE A 420 38.31 -34.37 -6.93
CA ILE A 420 37.18 -34.30 -5.99
C ILE A 420 37.43 -33.19 -4.95
N THR A 421 36.62 -32.12 -4.96
CA THR A 421 36.26 -31.45 -3.70
C THR A 421 35.12 -32.22 -3.05
N PRO A 422 35.12 -32.46 -1.73
CA PRO A 422 33.96 -33.02 -1.04
C PRO A 422 32.74 -32.16 -1.31
N SER A 423 31.70 -32.72 -1.93
CA SER A 423 30.42 -32.06 -2.09
C SER A 423 29.62 -32.23 -0.79
N HIS A 424 29.59 -31.19 0.04
CA HIS A 424 28.86 -31.17 1.32
C HIS A 424 27.36 -31.03 1.09
N ASN A 425 26.72 -32.01 0.44
CA ASN A 425 25.29 -31.99 0.14
C ASN A 425 24.55 -32.91 1.10
N ALA A 426 23.50 -32.41 1.77
CA ALA A 426 22.62 -33.23 2.58
C ALA A 426 21.35 -33.60 1.80
N ILE A 427 21.07 -34.89 1.70
CA ILE A 427 19.95 -35.46 0.96
C ILE A 427 19.25 -36.48 1.87
N TYR A 428 18.20 -36.03 2.56
CA TYR A 428 17.49 -36.83 3.56
C TYR A 428 15.98 -36.55 3.57
N ASN A 429 15.23 -37.50 4.09
CA ASN A 429 13.77 -37.46 4.26
C ASN A 429 12.97 -37.19 2.98
N ASN A 430 13.48 -37.63 1.83
CA ASN A 430 12.73 -37.53 0.57
C ASN A 430 11.89 -38.79 0.36
N THR A 431 10.64 -38.67 -0.08
CA THR A 431 9.78 -39.82 -0.39
C THR A 431 9.78 -40.07 -1.89
N VAL A 432 10.44 -41.14 -2.34
CA VAL A 432 10.52 -41.56 -3.76
C VAL A 432 9.63 -42.78 -3.97
N ASN A 433 8.63 -42.69 -4.84
CA ASN A 433 7.67 -43.77 -5.15
C ASN A 433 7.09 -44.45 -3.89
N GLY A 434 6.80 -43.63 -2.86
CA GLY A 434 6.23 -44.09 -1.58
C GLY A 434 7.26 -44.64 -0.57
N GLN A 435 8.56 -44.62 -0.88
CA GLN A 435 9.64 -45.05 0.01
C GLN A 435 10.45 -43.85 0.48
N VAL A 436 10.81 -43.81 1.77
CA VAL A 436 11.70 -42.77 2.31
C VAL A 436 13.15 -43.09 1.93
N VAL A 437 13.84 -42.12 1.33
CA VAL A 437 15.22 -42.20 0.84
C VAL A 437 16.09 -41.18 1.58
N ASN A 438 17.16 -41.69 2.18
CA ASN A 438 18.24 -40.93 2.81
C ASN A 438 19.57 -41.32 2.15
N MET A 439 20.21 -40.40 1.45
CA MET A 439 21.51 -40.64 0.78
C MET A 439 22.67 -40.07 1.59
N THR A 440 22.46 -38.94 2.26
CA THR A 440 23.41 -38.29 3.18
C THR A 440 22.65 -37.66 4.35
N ASP A 441 23.33 -37.29 5.45
CA ASP A 441 22.73 -36.73 6.66
C ASP A 441 22.88 -35.19 6.68
N PRO A 442 21.96 -34.41 7.29
CA PRO A 442 22.11 -32.96 7.48
C PRO A 442 23.44 -32.52 8.11
N SER A 443 24.08 -33.36 8.94
CA SER A 443 25.40 -33.11 9.53
C SER A 443 26.53 -32.96 8.50
N GLU A 444 26.35 -33.42 7.26
CA GLU A 444 27.29 -33.18 6.16
C GLU A 444 27.34 -31.69 5.73
N ILE A 445 26.30 -30.90 6.04
CA ILE A 445 26.30 -29.43 5.89
C ILE A 445 26.96 -28.75 7.11
N GLU A 446 26.90 -29.37 8.30
CA GLU A 446 27.40 -28.80 9.56
C GLU A 446 28.90 -29.05 9.82
N ARG A 447 29.53 -30.01 9.13
CA ARG A 447 30.90 -30.49 9.41
C ARG A 447 32.06 -29.58 8.97
N ASN A 448 31.84 -28.31 8.65
CA ASN A 448 32.93 -27.38 8.32
C ASN A 448 32.79 -25.98 8.94
N ASP A 449 32.13 -25.88 10.10
CA ASP A 449 32.30 -24.72 10.98
C ASP A 449 33.24 -25.01 12.18
N THR A 450 33.73 -26.24 12.33
CA THR A 450 34.71 -26.62 13.37
C THR A 450 35.49 -27.88 12.97
N ASP A 451 36.65 -27.78 12.32
CA ASP A 451 37.84 -28.44 12.85
C ASP A 451 39.13 -27.96 12.19
N ASN A 452 40.11 -27.68 13.03
CA ASN A 452 41.50 -27.52 12.68
C ASN A 452 42.21 -28.56 13.56
N GLY A 453 42.39 -29.79 13.06
CA GLY A 453 42.82 -30.89 13.93
C GLY A 453 43.40 -32.10 13.21
N THR A 454 44.73 -32.16 13.19
CA THR A 454 45.62 -33.23 12.72
C THR A 454 45.41 -34.61 13.37
N GLY A 455 45.66 -35.72 12.64
CA GLY A 455 46.06 -36.99 13.29
C GLY A 455 45.91 -38.30 12.51
N ASN A 456 47.04 -38.84 12.06
CA ASN A 456 47.34 -40.22 11.58
C ASN A 456 46.60 -41.39 12.27
N ASP A 457 46.25 -42.46 11.54
CA ASP A 457 46.96 -43.75 11.69
C ASP A 457 46.74 -44.80 10.55
N THR A 458 47.89 -45.19 10.00
CA THR A 458 48.42 -46.48 9.47
C THR A 458 47.61 -47.64 8.82
N ASN A 459 48.22 -48.08 7.70
CA ASN A 459 48.50 -49.45 7.20
C ASN A 459 47.60 -50.14 6.15
N GLY A 460 48.20 -50.41 4.97
CA GLY A 460 47.64 -51.32 3.96
C GLY A 460 48.34 -51.42 2.58
N THR A 461 49.68 -51.50 2.54
CA THR A 461 50.54 -52.13 1.50
C THR A 461 50.43 -51.78 0.00
N GLY A 462 51.52 -51.21 -0.55
CA GLY A 462 52.23 -51.77 -1.72
C GLY A 462 52.38 -50.90 -2.98
N GLY A 463 53.60 -50.44 -3.28
CA GLY A 463 54.05 -50.18 -4.66
C GLY A 463 54.71 -48.84 -5.00
N ASP A 464 55.90 -48.61 -4.45
CA ASP A 464 57.13 -47.95 -4.97
C ASP A 464 57.19 -46.99 -6.21
N ILE A 465 58.20 -46.09 -6.13
CA ILE A 465 58.84 -45.18 -7.14
C ILE A 465 58.25 -43.74 -7.21
N ASP A 466 58.96 -42.60 -7.09
CA ASP A 466 60.38 -42.22 -7.13
C ASP A 466 60.64 -40.91 -6.33
N ASN A 467 61.92 -40.64 -6.10
CA ASN A 467 62.58 -39.61 -5.29
C ASN A 467 62.46 -38.16 -5.79
N GLY A 468 62.44 -37.19 -4.84
CA GLY A 468 62.64 -35.76 -5.13
C GLY A 468 62.59 -34.83 -3.90
N THR A 469 63.74 -34.59 -3.28
CA THR A 469 64.02 -33.63 -2.18
C THR A 469 63.84 -32.14 -2.56
N TYR A 470 63.27 -31.33 -1.65
CA TYR A 470 63.76 -30.00 -1.21
C TYR A 470 63.17 -29.62 0.17
N SER A 471 64.01 -29.10 1.05
CA SER A 471 63.72 -28.60 2.42
C SER A 471 63.42 -27.10 2.40
N ASP A 472 62.35 -26.65 3.08
CA ASP A 472 62.44 -25.72 4.22
C ASP A 472 61.07 -25.46 4.87
N SER A 473 60.93 -25.81 6.15
CA SER A 473 59.69 -25.67 6.92
C SER A 473 59.56 -24.25 7.49
N LYS A 474 58.89 -23.36 6.76
CA LYS A 474 58.48 -22.04 7.26
C LYS A 474 57.69 -22.14 8.57
N VAL A 475 57.86 -21.15 9.45
CA VAL A 475 57.20 -21.10 10.77
C VAL A 475 55.75 -20.62 10.65
N ASN A 476 54.80 -21.32 11.26
CA ASN A 476 53.39 -20.93 11.27
C ASN A 476 53.18 -19.60 12.01
N THR A 477 52.22 -18.81 11.53
CA THR A 477 51.86 -17.51 12.10
C THR A 477 50.37 -17.44 12.44
N THR A 478 50.02 -16.56 13.37
CA THR A 478 48.64 -16.35 13.82
C THR A 478 48.34 -14.85 13.90
N ILE A 479 47.16 -14.45 13.43
CA ILE A 479 46.60 -13.11 13.64
C ILE A 479 45.54 -13.20 14.74
N THR A 480 45.62 -12.33 15.74
CA THR A 480 44.60 -12.20 16.80
C THR A 480 43.97 -10.82 16.75
N VAL A 481 42.63 -10.75 16.83
CA VAL A 481 41.86 -9.51 16.90
C VAL A 481 41.50 -9.25 18.36
N THR A 482 41.74 -8.05 18.89
CA THR A 482 41.52 -7.76 20.32
C THR A 482 40.06 -7.51 20.70
N ASP A 483 39.37 -6.73 19.89
CA ASP A 483 37.96 -6.38 20.09
C ASP A 483 37.29 -6.31 18.72
N VAL A 484 36.05 -6.75 18.67
CA VAL A 484 35.20 -6.70 17.48
C VAL A 484 34.19 -5.55 17.57
N SER A 485 34.02 -4.91 18.72
CA SER A 485 33.15 -3.74 18.90
C SER A 485 33.97 -2.46 18.87
N ILE A 486 33.88 -1.69 17.79
CA ILE A 486 34.74 -0.54 17.53
C ILE A 486 33.88 0.73 17.45
N ILE A 487 34.13 1.72 18.30
CA ILE A 487 33.49 3.04 18.15
C ILE A 487 33.97 3.68 16.85
N LYS A 488 33.06 4.24 16.04
CA LYS A 488 33.39 4.95 14.79
C LYS A 488 34.48 5.99 15.07
N GLY A 489 35.55 5.97 14.28
CA GLY A 489 36.74 6.80 14.47
C GLY A 489 37.86 6.15 15.29
N ASN A 490 37.60 5.05 16.00
CA ASN A 490 38.62 4.31 16.75
C ASN A 490 39.32 3.25 15.89
N GLU A 491 40.41 2.70 16.41
CA GLU A 491 41.22 1.70 15.73
C GLU A 491 40.78 0.27 16.03
N LEU A 492 40.66 -0.55 14.99
CA LEU A 492 40.71 -2.01 15.11
C LEU A 492 42.16 -2.44 15.25
N VAL A 493 42.47 -3.15 16.33
CA VAL A 493 43.83 -3.61 16.65
C VAL A 493 43.96 -5.11 16.40
N VAL A 494 45.04 -5.52 15.73
CA VAL A 494 45.44 -6.92 15.58
C VAL A 494 46.89 -7.14 15.93
N PHE A 495 47.21 -8.37 16.32
CA PHE A 495 48.57 -8.83 16.58
C PHE A 495 48.94 -9.98 15.66
N LEU A 496 50.12 -9.91 15.04
CA LEU A 496 50.74 -11.00 14.29
C LEU A 496 51.86 -11.64 15.13
N LYS A 497 51.73 -12.94 15.39
CA LYS A 497 52.69 -13.72 16.18
C LYS A 497 53.08 -15.01 15.48
N ASP A 498 54.26 -15.54 15.79
CA ASP A 498 54.67 -16.88 15.38
C ASP A 498 53.99 -17.98 16.23
N LYS A 499 54.28 -19.25 15.91
CA LYS A 499 53.74 -20.42 16.64
C LYS A 499 54.10 -20.45 18.13
N ASP A 500 55.18 -19.78 18.53
CA ASP A 500 55.71 -19.75 19.89
C ASP A 500 55.23 -18.50 20.66
N GLY A 501 54.41 -17.66 20.01
CA GLY A 501 53.84 -16.44 20.59
C GLY A 501 54.74 -15.21 20.49
N ASN A 502 55.88 -15.29 19.79
CA ASN A 502 56.75 -14.13 19.58
C ASN A 502 56.14 -13.17 18.56
N PRO A 503 56.25 -11.85 18.77
CA PRO A 503 55.73 -10.86 17.84
C PRO A 503 56.51 -10.82 16.53
N ILE A 504 55.81 -10.69 15.41
CA ILE A 504 56.41 -10.54 14.09
C ILE A 504 56.34 -9.06 13.68
N SER A 505 57.47 -8.38 13.75
CA SER A 505 57.58 -6.94 13.43
C SER A 505 57.89 -6.67 11.95
N GLY A 506 57.45 -5.51 11.46
CA GLY A 506 57.74 -5.05 10.10
C GLY A 506 56.97 -5.79 9.00
N ALA A 507 55.96 -6.58 9.36
CA ALA A 507 55.16 -7.38 8.44
C ALA A 507 53.93 -6.61 7.94
N ASN A 508 53.62 -6.74 6.65
CA ASN A 508 52.44 -6.13 6.05
C ASN A 508 51.19 -6.99 6.28
N ILE A 509 50.26 -6.47 7.06
CA ILE A 509 48.92 -7.00 7.28
C ILE A 509 47.93 -6.29 6.34
N THR A 510 47.13 -7.06 5.60
CA THR A 510 46.05 -6.55 4.77
C THR A 510 44.72 -6.73 5.47
N PHE A 511 44.07 -5.62 5.81
CA PHE A 511 42.69 -5.57 6.27
C PHE A 511 41.77 -5.36 5.07
N THR A 512 40.73 -6.16 4.93
CA THR A 512 39.71 -6.02 3.88
C THR A 512 38.37 -5.72 4.52
N LEU A 513 37.88 -4.51 4.29
CA LEU A 513 36.60 -3.99 4.78
C LEU A 513 35.82 -3.41 3.61
N LEU A 514 34.55 -3.81 3.43
CA LEU A 514 33.70 -3.36 2.32
C LEU A 514 34.37 -3.52 0.94
N ASN A 515 35.03 -4.66 0.73
CA ASN A 515 35.80 -5.00 -0.47
C ASN A 515 36.96 -4.03 -0.80
N ARG A 516 37.41 -3.21 0.16
CA ARG A 516 38.62 -2.38 0.04
C ARG A 516 39.74 -2.92 0.93
N ASN A 517 40.96 -2.89 0.40
CA ASN A 517 42.16 -3.38 1.10
C ASN A 517 42.94 -2.22 1.74
N TYR A 518 43.28 -2.38 3.01
CA TYR A 518 44.09 -1.45 3.79
C TYR A 518 45.32 -2.19 4.31
N VAL A 519 46.49 -1.81 3.82
CA VAL A 519 47.76 -2.41 4.27
C VAL A 519 48.28 -1.64 5.48
N ARG A 520 48.70 -2.34 6.52
CA ARG A 520 49.30 -1.80 7.74
C ARG A 520 50.50 -2.64 8.12
N THR A 521 51.55 -2.00 8.60
CA THR A 521 52.79 -2.66 9.01
C THR A 521 52.77 -2.90 10.51
N THR A 522 53.19 -4.08 10.95
CA THR A 522 53.29 -4.40 12.38
C THR A 522 54.45 -3.65 13.05
N ASP A 523 54.22 -3.16 14.26
CA ASP A 523 55.24 -2.54 15.10
C ASP A 523 56.13 -3.57 15.83
N GLY A 524 56.95 -3.14 16.79
CA GLY A 524 57.86 -3.99 17.55
C GLY A 524 57.18 -5.07 18.42
N GLU A 525 55.88 -4.90 18.72
CA GLU A 525 55.06 -5.84 19.46
C GLU A 525 54.20 -6.72 18.53
N GLY A 526 54.43 -6.63 17.21
CA GLY A 526 53.64 -7.35 16.21
C GLY A 526 52.25 -6.75 16.01
N LYS A 527 51.99 -5.53 16.52
CA LYS A 527 50.69 -4.88 16.46
C LYS A 527 50.51 -4.13 15.14
N ALA A 528 49.38 -4.31 14.48
CA ALA A 528 48.91 -3.47 13.38
C ALA A 528 47.52 -2.93 13.71
N SER A 529 47.24 -1.67 13.34
CA SER A 529 45.94 -1.05 13.61
C SER A 529 45.35 -0.32 12.41
N LEU A 530 44.02 -0.39 12.28
CA LEU A 530 43.25 0.26 11.23
C LEU A 530 42.16 1.12 11.86
N GLN A 531 42.20 2.44 11.63
CA GLN A 531 41.09 3.33 11.99
C GLN A 531 39.82 2.97 11.22
N ILE A 532 38.72 2.76 11.93
CA ILE A 532 37.43 2.36 11.35
C ILE A 532 36.50 3.57 11.29
N ASN A 533 36.37 4.14 10.08
CA ASN A 533 35.45 5.24 9.78
C ASN A 533 34.24 4.77 8.96
N ALA A 534 33.95 3.46 8.96
CA ALA A 534 32.74 2.94 8.34
C ALA A 534 31.49 3.49 9.06
N ASN A 535 30.35 3.46 8.37
CA ASN A 535 29.07 3.79 9.00
C ASN A 535 28.78 2.84 10.18
N ILE A 536 27.84 3.21 11.03
CA ILE A 536 27.43 2.35 12.15
C ILE A 536 26.83 1.05 11.59
N GLY A 537 27.26 -0.09 12.12
CA GLY A 537 26.76 -1.39 11.65
C GLY A 537 27.78 -2.53 11.74
N ASN A 538 27.33 -3.71 11.30
CA ASN A 538 28.15 -4.92 11.29
C ASN A 538 28.84 -5.11 9.95
N TYR A 539 30.15 -5.38 9.97
CA TYR A 539 30.95 -5.57 8.78
C TYR A 539 31.78 -6.84 8.86
N ALA A 540 31.83 -7.58 7.75
CA ALA A 540 32.85 -8.60 7.58
C ALA A 540 34.22 -7.92 7.47
N MET A 541 35.18 -8.43 8.24
CA MET A 541 36.57 -7.99 8.28
C MET A 541 37.47 -9.19 8.02
N ASN A 542 38.12 -9.20 6.85
CA ASN A 542 39.12 -10.21 6.54
C ASN A 542 40.50 -9.61 6.75
N ILE A 543 41.38 -10.31 7.46
CA ILE A 543 42.70 -9.82 7.81
C ILE A 543 43.70 -10.89 7.42
N SER A 544 44.70 -10.53 6.61
CA SER A 544 45.63 -11.49 6.03
C SER A 544 47.07 -11.03 6.08
N TYR A 545 47.95 -12.00 6.31
CA TYR A 545 49.38 -11.90 6.16
C TYR A 545 49.81 -12.91 5.10
N VAL A 546 50.52 -12.45 4.07
CA VAL A 546 50.90 -13.29 2.91
C VAL A 546 52.13 -14.16 3.16
N GLY A 547 52.76 -14.06 4.34
CA GLY A 547 54.00 -14.77 4.66
C GLY A 547 55.24 -14.12 4.05
N ASN A 548 56.39 -14.72 4.29
CA ASN A 548 57.67 -14.41 3.64
C ASN A 548 58.53 -15.68 3.55
N ASP A 549 59.83 -15.55 3.34
CA ASP A 549 60.74 -16.70 3.26
C ASP A 549 60.89 -17.46 4.60
N THR A 550 60.58 -16.82 5.73
CA THR A 550 60.69 -17.36 7.09
C THR A 550 59.35 -17.84 7.65
N PHE A 551 58.28 -17.11 7.37
CA PHE A 551 56.97 -17.27 8.00
C PHE A 551 55.89 -17.67 7.00
N ASN A 552 55.04 -18.62 7.39
CA ASN A 552 53.88 -19.02 6.59
C ASN A 552 52.80 -17.92 6.58
N PRO A 553 52.00 -17.82 5.51
CA PRO A 553 50.83 -16.95 5.48
C PRO A 553 49.79 -17.38 6.53
N CYS A 554 49.02 -16.42 7.02
CA CYS A 554 47.83 -16.69 7.82
C CYS A 554 46.73 -15.68 7.49
N LYS A 555 45.49 -16.04 7.79
CA LYS A 555 44.32 -15.18 7.61
C LYS A 555 43.32 -15.42 8.74
N VAL A 556 42.58 -14.38 9.09
CA VAL A 556 41.42 -14.45 9.98
C VAL A 556 40.26 -13.70 9.33
N SER A 557 39.05 -14.24 9.48
CA SER A 557 37.81 -13.56 9.13
C SER A 557 37.01 -13.37 10.41
N THR A 558 36.55 -12.15 10.66
CA THR A 558 35.70 -11.83 11.80
C THR A 558 34.61 -10.86 11.40
N LYS A 559 33.57 -10.72 12.22
CA LYS A 559 32.58 -9.66 12.09
C LYS A 559 32.91 -8.57 13.10
N ILE A 560 33.13 -7.34 12.63
CA ILE A 560 33.27 -6.18 13.49
C ILE A 560 31.94 -5.43 13.57
N ASN A 561 31.61 -4.87 14.72
CA ASN A 561 30.45 -4.04 14.99
C ASN A 561 30.93 -2.61 15.23
N VAL A 562 30.58 -1.70 14.32
CA VAL A 562 30.92 -0.28 14.44
C VAL A 562 29.84 0.43 15.24
N LEU A 563 30.23 1.01 16.38
CA LEU A 563 29.37 1.62 17.38
C LEU A 563 29.40 3.15 17.32
N ARG A 564 28.34 3.79 17.79
CA ARG A 564 28.25 5.25 17.92
C ARG A 564 29.16 5.73 19.04
N ASN A 565 29.64 6.97 18.92
CA ASN A 565 30.22 7.66 20.06
C ASN A 565 29.10 8.15 20.98
N GLN A 566 29.36 8.18 22.29
CA GLN A 566 28.39 8.57 23.30
C GLN A 566 28.77 9.90 23.94
N PHE A 567 27.77 10.75 24.18
CA PHE A 567 27.97 12.00 24.91
C PHE A 567 26.82 12.26 25.88
N ILE A 568 27.14 12.63 27.13
CA ILE A 568 26.13 12.94 28.15
C ILE A 568 25.75 14.42 28.05
N VAL A 569 24.48 14.65 27.75
CA VAL A 569 23.88 15.99 27.67
C VAL A 569 23.15 16.27 28.99
N THR A 570 23.41 17.45 29.55
CA THR A 570 22.79 18.04 30.73
C THR A 570 22.40 19.47 30.38
N GLU A 571 21.53 20.09 31.15
CA GLU A 571 21.11 21.48 30.89
C GLU A 571 22.32 22.44 30.77
N ASP A 572 23.30 22.31 31.67
CA ASP A 572 24.50 23.17 31.71
C ASP A 572 25.39 23.06 30.46
N ASN A 573 25.35 21.92 29.77
CA ASN A 573 26.22 21.65 28.63
C ASN A 573 25.44 21.45 27.31
N PHE A 574 24.13 21.74 27.28
CA PHE A 574 23.26 21.57 26.12
C PHE A 574 23.84 22.24 24.86
N TYR A 575 24.29 23.49 24.99
CA TYR A 575 24.88 24.26 23.89
C TYR A 575 26.27 23.76 23.46
N THR A 576 26.78 22.67 24.03
CA THR A 576 27.94 21.98 23.48
C THR A 576 27.54 21.20 22.23
N CYS A 577 26.36 20.57 22.24
CA CYS A 577 25.84 19.76 21.13
C CYS A 577 24.94 20.55 20.18
N PHE A 578 24.23 21.56 20.69
CA PHE A 578 23.29 22.37 19.92
C PHE A 578 23.78 23.82 19.81
N ASP A 579 23.41 24.52 18.75
CA ASP A 579 23.63 25.97 18.65
C ASP A 579 22.51 26.78 19.32
N ASP A 580 22.66 28.10 19.35
CA ASP A 580 21.70 29.01 20.00
C ASP A 580 20.30 28.97 19.36
N ASN A 581 20.19 28.47 18.12
CA ASN A 581 18.92 28.30 17.40
C ASN A 581 18.35 26.87 17.55
N GLY A 582 19.03 25.99 18.28
CA GLY A 582 18.62 24.61 18.54
C GLY A 582 19.09 23.58 17.52
N TYR A 583 19.88 23.96 16.50
CA TYR A 583 20.39 23.00 15.51
C TYR A 583 21.52 22.15 16.08
N LEU A 584 21.51 20.85 15.73
CA LEU A 584 22.59 19.93 16.07
C LEU A 584 23.89 20.34 15.36
N LYS A 585 24.96 20.48 16.15
CA LYS A 585 26.31 20.77 15.63
C LYS A 585 26.89 19.55 14.93
N SER A 586 27.63 19.78 13.84
CA SER A 586 28.23 18.73 13.00
C SER A 586 29.11 17.73 13.76
N ASP A 587 29.77 18.18 14.84
CA ASP A 587 30.67 17.34 15.63
C ASP A 587 29.96 16.19 16.36
N TYR A 588 28.63 16.26 16.44
CA TYR A 588 27.75 15.28 17.11
C TYR A 588 26.86 14.51 16.13
N GLU A 589 27.13 14.59 14.82
CA GLU A 589 26.51 13.70 13.84
C GLU A 589 26.90 12.24 14.12
N ASP A 590 25.93 11.33 13.98
CA ASP A 590 26.00 9.91 14.33
C ASP A 590 26.26 9.59 15.81
N TYR A 591 26.23 10.56 16.73
CA TYR A 591 26.37 10.27 18.16
C TYR A 591 25.11 9.62 18.76
N GLU A 592 25.31 8.93 19.87
CA GLU A 592 24.27 8.67 20.87
C GLU A 592 24.39 9.72 21.98
N LEU A 593 23.46 10.67 22.00
CA LEU A 593 23.36 11.72 23.00
C LEU A 593 22.45 11.27 24.14
N ILE A 594 23.03 11.11 25.33
CA ILE A 594 22.35 10.61 26.53
C ILE A 594 21.96 11.80 27.40
N PHE A 595 20.67 12.14 27.44
CA PHE A 595 20.16 13.27 28.19
C PHE A 595 19.90 12.90 29.64
N LYS A 596 20.36 13.74 30.57
CA LYS A 596 20.16 13.62 32.02
C LYS A 596 19.73 14.96 32.62
N GLY A 597 18.66 14.94 33.42
CA GLY A 597 18.15 16.10 34.13
C GLY A 597 16.96 16.78 33.43
N ASN A 598 16.64 17.99 33.89
CA ASN A 598 15.51 18.77 33.35
C ASN A 598 16.05 19.86 32.42
N PHE A 599 15.46 19.97 31.25
CA PHE A 599 15.76 20.97 30.24
C PHE A 599 14.57 21.90 30.09
N ASN A 600 14.79 23.21 30.05
CA ASN A 600 13.71 24.19 29.96
C ASN A 600 13.85 25.04 28.71
N ASP A 601 12.73 25.30 28.03
CA ASP A 601 12.63 26.26 26.92
C ASP A 601 13.67 25.97 25.81
N LYS A 602 13.81 24.70 25.44
CA LYS A 602 14.74 24.26 24.40
C LYS A 602 14.02 23.88 23.11
N ARG A 603 14.53 24.43 22.01
CA ARG A 603 14.26 23.92 20.67
C ARG A 603 15.36 22.95 20.28
N ILE A 604 14.99 21.71 19.94
CA ILE A 604 15.93 20.66 19.55
C ILE A 604 15.66 20.31 18.09
N ILE A 605 16.56 20.71 17.19
CA ILE A 605 16.42 20.49 15.75
C ILE A 605 17.47 19.48 15.29
N LEU A 606 16.99 18.32 14.88
CA LEU A 606 17.79 17.17 14.46
C LEU A 606 17.87 17.17 12.94
N ASN A 607 18.73 18.03 12.41
CA ASN A 607 19.02 18.19 10.99
C ASN A 607 20.18 17.32 10.49
N ARG A 608 20.66 16.39 11.32
CA ARG A 608 21.67 15.37 10.99
C ARG A 608 21.32 14.04 11.67
N PRO A 609 21.79 12.89 11.15
CA PRO A 609 21.60 11.60 11.79
C PRO A 609 22.14 11.61 13.22
N VAL A 610 21.34 11.16 14.20
CA VAL A 610 21.71 11.13 15.63
C VAL A 610 20.75 10.23 16.40
N VAL A 611 21.20 9.68 17.53
CA VAL A 611 20.34 9.00 18.50
C VAL A 611 20.26 9.84 19.76
N LEU A 612 19.05 10.29 20.12
CA LEU A 612 18.77 10.87 21.42
C LEU A 612 18.18 9.81 22.34
N LYS A 613 18.77 9.66 23.53
CA LYS A 613 18.29 8.75 24.56
C LYS A 613 18.14 9.46 25.89
N SER A 614 17.01 9.27 26.53
CA SER A 614 16.74 9.79 27.86
C SER A 614 17.18 8.80 28.94
N GLU A 615 17.91 9.27 29.95
CA GLU A 615 18.12 8.57 31.21
C GLU A 615 17.36 9.32 32.32
N GLY A 616 16.04 9.34 32.19
CA GLY A 616 15.15 10.07 33.09
C GLY A 616 15.09 11.58 32.82
N ALA A 617 15.47 12.02 31.62
CA ALA A 617 15.41 13.41 31.23
C ALA A 617 13.98 13.91 31.05
N LYS A 618 13.75 15.16 31.47
CA LYS A 618 12.50 15.89 31.25
C LYS A 618 12.76 17.10 30.37
N LEU A 619 11.98 17.24 29.32
CA LEU A 619 11.97 18.41 28.46
C LEU A 619 10.72 19.22 28.82
N LEU A 620 10.90 20.36 29.47
CA LEU A 620 9.85 21.23 29.98
C LEU A 620 9.71 22.42 29.04
N ASP A 621 8.54 22.56 28.42
CA ASP A 621 8.28 23.57 27.40
C ASP A 621 9.36 23.52 26.30
N CYS A 622 9.60 22.32 25.77
CA CYS A 622 10.58 22.06 24.72
C CYS A 622 9.91 21.37 23.54
N VAL A 623 10.49 21.55 22.35
CA VAL A 623 10.05 20.85 21.13
C VAL A 623 11.20 20.14 20.45
N ILE A 624 10.89 19.01 19.82
CA ILE A 624 11.85 18.26 19.00
C ILE A 624 11.37 18.31 17.55
N LYS A 625 12.18 18.89 16.68
CA LYS A 625 11.99 18.84 15.22
C LYS A 625 13.04 17.94 14.60
N ILE A 626 12.61 17.03 13.73
CA ILE A 626 13.45 16.07 13.03
C ILE A 626 13.40 16.40 11.54
N GLU A 627 14.54 16.83 10.99
CA GLU A 627 14.73 17.24 9.59
C GLU A 627 15.79 16.36 8.89
N SER A 628 16.14 15.21 9.48
CA SER A 628 17.13 14.29 8.96
C SER A 628 16.70 12.83 9.09
N ASP A 629 17.11 12.05 8.10
CA ASP A 629 16.93 10.61 8.08
C ASP A 629 17.74 9.92 9.19
N ASN A 630 17.34 8.70 9.55
CA ASN A 630 18.08 7.82 10.47
C ASN A 630 18.28 8.41 11.88
N VAL A 631 17.33 9.23 12.32
CA VAL A 631 17.29 9.79 13.68
C VAL A 631 16.53 8.86 14.63
N ALA A 632 16.91 8.82 15.91
CA ALA A 632 16.13 8.17 16.95
C ALA A 632 15.91 9.10 18.15
N VAL A 633 14.73 9.07 18.75
CA VAL A 633 14.34 9.82 19.95
C VAL A 633 13.65 8.85 20.91
N ASP A 634 14.32 8.49 22.00
CA ASP A 634 13.90 7.42 22.90
C ASP A 634 13.79 7.85 24.37
N GLY A 635 12.63 7.59 24.98
CA GLY A 635 12.45 7.59 26.44
C GLY A 635 12.26 8.95 27.12
N PHE A 636 12.04 10.04 26.37
CA PHE A 636 11.91 11.39 26.94
C PHE A 636 10.56 11.58 27.63
N THR A 637 10.54 12.32 28.74
CA THR A 637 9.31 12.94 29.25
C THR A 637 9.25 14.37 28.74
N ILE A 638 8.26 14.70 27.91
CA ILE A 638 8.07 16.02 27.32
C ILE A 638 6.80 16.63 27.93
N ILE A 639 6.92 17.79 28.57
CA ILE A 639 5.80 18.45 29.24
C ILE A 639 5.74 19.90 28.76
N ASN A 640 4.80 20.20 27.87
CA ASN A 640 4.56 21.53 27.33
C ASN A 640 3.25 22.05 27.94
N SER A 641 3.36 23.00 28.89
CA SER A 641 2.27 23.42 29.79
C SER A 641 1.99 24.93 29.75
N ASN A 642 2.30 25.60 28.63
CA ASN A 642 2.23 27.06 28.53
C ASN A 642 1.05 27.57 27.65
N PRO A 643 -0.21 27.48 28.12
CA PRO A 643 -1.40 27.89 27.36
C PRO A 643 -1.61 29.42 27.28
N GLY A 644 -0.61 30.25 27.61
CA GLY A 644 -0.77 31.70 27.75
C GLY A 644 0.11 32.57 26.85
N ASN A 645 1.11 31.98 26.18
CA ASN A 645 2.07 32.75 25.38
C ASN A 645 1.80 32.58 23.88
N ALA A 646 1.17 33.60 23.27
CA ALA A 646 0.86 33.58 21.85
C ALA A 646 2.07 33.60 20.91
N ALA A 647 3.26 33.95 21.44
CA ALA A 647 4.48 34.13 20.65
C ALA A 647 5.35 32.88 20.52
N ASP A 648 5.11 31.84 21.33
CA ASP A 648 5.95 30.63 21.39
C ASP A 648 5.12 29.36 21.53
N ASN A 649 3.97 29.34 20.84
CA ASN A 649 3.01 28.24 20.97
C ASN A 649 3.66 26.93 20.53
N HIS A 650 4.05 26.10 21.49
CA HIS A 650 4.49 24.73 21.27
C HIS A 650 3.31 23.91 20.73
N ARG A 651 2.92 24.15 19.48
CA ARG A 651 1.82 23.48 18.78
C ARG A 651 2.09 22.00 18.61
N PHE A 652 3.34 21.56 18.79
CA PHE A 652 3.75 20.17 18.74
C PHE A 652 4.72 19.81 19.85
N ALA A 653 4.82 18.52 20.18
CA ALA A 653 5.94 18.03 21.00
C ALA A 653 7.07 17.45 20.14
N ILE A 654 6.71 16.66 19.13
CA ILE A 654 7.67 16.08 18.17
C ILE A 654 7.14 16.24 16.74
N LEU A 655 7.94 16.84 15.86
CA LEU A 655 7.65 17.00 14.43
C LEU A 655 8.69 16.24 13.60
N LEU A 656 8.24 15.36 12.71
CA LEU A 656 9.02 14.74 11.65
C LEU A 656 8.67 15.45 10.35
N ASP A 657 9.67 16.05 9.70
CA ASP A 657 9.47 16.92 8.54
C ASP A 657 10.32 16.44 7.37
N ASN A 658 9.70 15.74 6.41
CA ASN A 658 10.33 15.18 5.22
C ASN A 658 11.53 14.28 5.52
N VAL A 659 11.32 13.23 6.31
CA VAL A 659 12.38 12.33 6.79
C VAL A 659 12.09 10.85 6.56
N LYS A 660 13.16 10.04 6.61
CA LYS A 660 13.11 8.58 6.46
C LYS A 660 13.80 7.84 7.59
N ASN A 661 13.30 6.65 7.92
CA ASN A 661 13.92 5.74 8.88
C ASN A 661 14.10 6.34 10.29
N VAL A 662 13.13 7.15 10.74
CA VAL A 662 13.16 7.78 12.06
C VAL A 662 12.48 6.92 13.11
N ASN A 663 13.06 6.80 14.30
CA ASN A 663 12.44 6.12 15.45
C ASN A 663 12.04 7.14 16.52
N VAL A 664 10.77 7.19 16.88
CA VAL A 664 10.26 7.95 18.03
C VAL A 664 9.62 6.96 18.99
N THR A 665 10.36 6.61 20.05
CA THR A 665 10.01 5.47 20.90
C THR A 665 9.94 5.80 22.38
N ASN A 666 9.01 5.16 23.08
CA ASN A 666 8.93 5.17 24.55
C ASN A 666 8.85 6.57 25.20
N ASN A 667 8.43 7.59 24.47
CA ASN A 667 8.33 8.95 24.99
C ASN A 667 7.02 9.14 25.75
N ASN A 668 7.04 9.94 26.82
CA ASN A 668 5.88 10.34 27.60
C ASN A 668 5.61 11.84 27.38
N ILE A 669 4.61 12.15 26.57
CA ILE A 669 4.29 13.49 26.08
C ILE A 669 3.02 14.00 26.77
N GLN A 670 3.11 15.18 27.36
CA GLN A 670 1.98 16.00 27.78
C GLN A 670 2.05 17.34 27.04
N LEU A 671 1.06 17.61 26.21
CA LEU A 671 0.95 18.80 25.39
C LEU A 671 -0.33 19.55 25.73
N GLU A 672 -0.20 20.79 26.20
CA GLU A 672 -1.30 21.72 26.43
C GLU A 672 -1.08 22.99 25.60
N SER A 673 -1.67 23.04 24.40
CA SER A 673 -1.62 24.22 23.52
C SER A 673 -2.83 25.14 23.73
N TYR A 674 -2.64 26.44 23.55
CA TYR A 674 -3.74 27.41 23.57
C TYR A 674 -4.49 27.53 22.24
N ASP A 675 -3.96 26.95 21.16
CA ASP A 675 -4.47 27.03 19.79
C ASP A 675 -4.60 25.61 19.19
N ASN A 676 -3.85 25.30 18.13
CA ASN A 676 -3.70 23.96 17.57
C ASN A 676 -2.63 23.16 18.34
N GLY A 677 -2.89 21.88 18.61
CA GLY A 677 -2.00 20.99 19.33
C GLY A 677 -1.90 19.61 18.67
N TYR A 678 -0.67 19.22 18.34
CA TYR A 678 -0.29 17.96 17.71
C TYR A 678 0.69 17.21 18.62
N GLY A 679 0.29 16.08 19.22
CA GLY A 679 1.21 15.31 20.06
C GLY A 679 2.47 14.90 19.31
N ILE A 680 2.30 14.19 18.20
CA ILE A 680 3.35 13.91 17.22
C ILE A 680 2.83 14.26 15.82
N TYR A 681 3.58 15.07 15.08
CA TYR A 681 3.29 15.40 13.69
C TYR A 681 4.29 14.66 12.79
N VAL A 682 3.79 13.88 11.82
CA VAL A 682 4.58 13.24 10.76
C VAL A 682 4.20 13.83 9.40
N SER A 683 5.09 14.60 8.79
CA SER A 683 4.88 15.29 7.50
C SER A 683 5.81 14.74 6.45
N GLU A 684 5.29 14.37 5.27
CA GLU A 684 6.07 13.98 4.08
C GLU A 684 7.13 12.90 4.38
N SER A 685 6.85 12.02 5.35
CA SER A 685 7.86 11.14 5.94
C SER A 685 7.56 9.67 5.68
N SER A 686 8.61 8.85 5.63
CA SER A 686 8.47 7.42 5.35
C SER A 686 9.36 6.48 6.15
N ASN A 687 8.93 5.22 6.29
CA ASN A 687 9.64 4.20 7.07
C ASN A 687 9.94 4.62 8.53
N CYS A 688 9.11 5.48 9.12
CA CYS A 688 9.28 5.93 10.50
C CYS A 688 8.54 5.00 11.46
N ASN A 689 9.13 4.77 12.63
CA ASN A 689 8.58 3.94 13.69
C ASN A 689 8.23 4.81 14.90
N ILE A 690 6.94 4.99 15.13
CA ILE A 690 6.36 5.73 16.24
C ILE A 690 5.75 4.71 17.19
N SER A 691 6.50 4.28 18.22
CA SER A 691 6.05 3.16 19.06
C SER A 691 6.31 3.29 20.56
N GLY A 692 5.38 2.73 21.36
CA GLY A 692 5.50 2.73 22.82
C GLY A 692 5.34 4.11 23.47
N ASN A 693 4.91 5.13 22.73
CA ASN A 693 4.77 6.47 23.27
C ASN A 693 3.46 6.60 24.07
N THR A 694 3.50 7.34 25.18
CA THR A 694 2.30 7.81 25.89
C THR A 694 2.09 9.28 25.54
N ILE A 695 0.93 9.64 24.99
CA ILE A 695 0.64 10.98 24.48
C ILE A 695 -0.62 11.50 25.14
N LYS A 696 -0.55 12.66 25.78
CA LYS A 696 -1.70 13.42 26.29
C LYS A 696 -1.71 14.76 25.58
N ALA A 697 -2.62 14.96 24.64
CA ALA A 697 -2.75 16.21 23.90
C ALA A 697 -4.05 16.93 24.27
N LYS A 698 -3.95 18.23 24.53
CA LYS A 698 -5.07 19.13 24.78
C LYS A 698 -4.83 20.45 24.06
N ALA A 699 -5.83 20.91 23.32
CA ALA A 699 -5.77 22.20 22.65
C ALA A 699 -7.17 22.85 22.54
N ASN A 700 -7.23 24.12 22.15
CA ASN A 700 -8.49 24.86 22.08
C ASN A 700 -9.07 24.97 20.66
N ALA A 701 -8.24 24.91 19.62
CA ALA A 701 -8.65 25.02 18.22
C ALA A 701 -8.67 23.65 17.54
N LEU A 702 -7.52 23.04 17.26
CA LEU A 702 -7.39 21.67 16.75
C LEU A 702 -6.60 20.80 17.73
N THR A 703 -7.08 19.61 18.06
CA THR A 703 -6.39 18.69 19.00
C THR A 703 -6.18 17.32 18.36
N PHE A 704 -4.97 17.04 17.89
CA PHE A 704 -4.61 15.76 17.29
C PHE A 704 -3.54 15.04 18.12
N GLY A 705 -3.77 13.76 18.44
CA GLY A 705 -2.80 12.96 19.17
C GLY A 705 -1.58 12.64 18.30
N ILE A 706 -1.81 12.00 17.16
CA ILE A 706 -0.82 11.80 16.11
C ILE A 706 -1.44 12.20 14.77
N MET A 707 -0.73 13.03 14.00
CA MET A 707 -1.13 13.43 12.66
C MET A 707 -0.10 12.95 11.64
N LEU A 708 -0.58 12.38 10.53
CA LEU A 708 0.20 12.04 9.35
C LEU A 708 -0.30 12.86 8.16
N TYR A 709 0.63 13.47 7.44
CA TYR A 709 0.37 14.22 6.23
C TYR A 709 1.33 13.79 5.13
N ASP A 710 0.79 13.43 3.95
CA ASP A 710 1.54 12.96 2.77
C ASP A 710 2.64 11.94 3.11
N SER A 711 2.33 11.01 4.03
CA SER A 711 3.32 10.15 4.67
C SER A 711 3.04 8.68 4.39
N SER A 712 4.10 7.88 4.20
CA SER A 712 3.94 6.49 3.78
C SER A 712 4.86 5.48 4.45
N LYS A 713 4.43 4.22 4.54
CA LYS A 713 5.24 3.12 5.11
C LYS A 713 5.65 3.32 6.57
N ASN A 714 4.91 4.13 7.32
CA ASN A 714 5.19 4.36 8.73
C ASN A 714 4.50 3.31 9.60
N THR A 715 5.09 3.04 10.76
CA THR A 715 4.56 2.12 11.78
C THR A 715 4.19 2.92 13.02
N LEU A 716 2.92 2.88 13.41
CA LEU A 716 2.39 3.46 14.64
C LEU A 716 1.93 2.31 15.54
N ARG A 717 2.75 1.92 16.53
CA ARG A 717 2.48 0.73 17.34
C ARG A 717 2.58 0.91 18.85
N ASN A 718 1.68 0.28 19.58
CA ASN A 718 1.71 0.24 21.05
C ASN A 718 1.72 1.63 21.71
N ASN A 719 1.16 2.66 21.05
CA ASN A 719 1.06 3.99 21.64
C ASN A 719 -0.19 4.08 22.54
N ASN A 720 -0.09 4.84 23.63
CA ASN A 720 -1.19 5.15 24.53
C ASN A 720 -1.55 6.64 24.41
N ILE A 721 -2.60 6.92 23.66
CA ILE A 721 -2.97 8.27 23.21
C ILE A 721 -4.24 8.70 23.94
N LEU A 722 -4.21 9.86 24.57
CA LEU A 722 -5.34 10.55 25.13
C LEU A 722 -5.42 11.94 24.51
N VAL A 723 -6.51 12.23 23.81
CA VAL A 723 -6.82 13.58 23.33
C VAL A 723 -7.98 14.17 24.09
N ASN A 724 -7.84 15.45 24.45
CA ASN A 724 -8.87 16.22 25.13
C ASN A 724 -9.12 17.52 24.35
N GLY A 725 -10.15 17.49 23.51
CA GLY A 725 -10.58 18.63 22.70
C GLY A 725 -11.12 19.80 23.54
N THR A 726 -11.54 20.84 22.83
CA THR A 726 -11.99 22.10 23.44
C THR A 726 -13.13 21.93 24.46
N SER A 727 -13.23 22.86 25.41
CA SER A 727 -14.37 22.95 26.33
C SER A 727 -15.53 23.79 25.79
N LYS A 728 -15.34 24.44 24.64
CA LYS A 728 -16.33 25.35 24.05
C LYS A 728 -17.13 24.64 22.96
N PRO A 729 -18.47 24.77 22.95
CA PRO A 729 -19.26 24.36 21.80
C PRO A 729 -18.91 25.23 20.60
N HIS A 730 -18.91 24.65 19.41
CA HIS A 730 -18.80 25.33 18.13
C HIS A 730 -19.82 24.75 17.14
N LEU A 731 -20.13 25.53 16.12
CA LEU A 731 -20.91 25.09 14.96
C LEU A 731 -19.96 24.54 13.89
N TYR A 732 -20.55 23.95 12.85
CA TYR A 732 -19.80 23.25 11.82
C TYR A 732 -19.08 24.26 10.96
N ASP A 733 -17.79 23.99 10.72
CA ASP A 733 -16.97 24.71 9.77
C ASP A 733 -16.78 23.80 8.55
N SER A 734 -17.17 24.27 7.36
CA SER A 734 -17.05 23.47 6.12
C SER A 734 -15.59 23.18 5.75
N THR A 735 -14.66 23.98 6.28
CA THR A 735 -13.22 23.79 6.15
C THR A 735 -12.52 24.13 7.46
N ILE A 736 -11.42 23.44 7.75
CA ILE A 736 -10.52 23.80 8.85
C ILE A 736 -9.14 24.13 8.30
N LYS A 737 -8.42 24.99 9.02
CA LYS A 737 -7.02 25.32 8.72
C LYS A 737 -6.12 24.47 9.62
N VAL A 738 -5.59 23.38 9.07
CA VAL A 738 -4.59 22.53 9.72
C VAL A 738 -3.21 23.14 9.46
N ASP A 739 -2.33 23.16 10.45
CA ASP A 739 -0.99 23.72 10.23
C ASP A 739 -0.18 22.80 9.30
N SER A 740 0.51 23.37 8.31
CA SER A 740 1.60 22.72 7.58
C SER A 740 2.84 22.60 8.47
N SER A 741 3.79 21.72 8.14
CA SER A 741 5.05 21.57 8.91
C SER A 741 5.80 22.91 9.10
N ILE A 742 5.71 23.80 8.11
CA ILE A 742 6.26 25.16 8.19
C ILE A 742 5.47 26.03 9.17
N SER A 743 4.13 26.03 9.09
CA SER A 743 3.28 26.87 9.97
C SER A 743 3.10 26.36 11.40
N VAL A 744 3.52 25.12 11.66
CA VAL A 744 3.66 24.60 13.01
C VAL A 744 4.87 25.24 13.72
N ASP A 745 5.91 25.63 12.96
CA ASP A 745 7.13 26.29 13.45
C ASP A 745 7.10 27.82 13.36
N ASP A 746 6.34 28.36 12.40
CA ASP A 746 6.16 29.79 12.17
C ASP A 746 4.67 30.13 12.19
N TYR A 747 4.21 30.76 13.28
CA TYR A 747 2.80 31.08 13.48
C TYR A 747 2.22 32.02 12.40
N GLU A 748 3.07 32.72 11.64
CA GLU A 748 2.66 33.60 10.55
C GLU A 748 2.48 32.87 9.21
N ALA A 749 3.01 31.64 9.06
CA ALA A 749 2.88 30.89 7.82
C ALA A 749 1.46 30.31 7.64
N GLU A 750 1.00 30.24 6.38
CA GLU A 750 -0.32 29.71 6.07
C GLU A 750 -0.37 28.19 6.25
N GLY A 751 -1.21 27.73 7.19
CA GLY A 751 -1.67 26.35 7.26
C GLY A 751 -2.53 25.93 6.07
N MET A 752 -2.69 24.61 5.92
CA MET A 752 -3.47 23.93 4.91
C MET A 752 -4.98 24.00 5.19
N VAL A 753 -5.77 24.30 4.15
CA VAL A 753 -7.22 24.27 4.25
C VAL A 753 -7.71 22.87 3.84
N ILE A 754 -8.32 22.16 4.78
CA ILE A 754 -8.85 20.82 4.55
C ILE A 754 -10.38 20.85 4.76
N PRO A 755 -11.19 20.46 3.76
CA PRO A 755 -12.64 20.40 3.87
C PRO A 755 -13.09 19.18 4.68
N GLU A 756 -14.27 19.26 5.30
CA GLU A 756 -14.96 18.13 5.97
C GLU A 756 -14.15 17.43 7.07
N VAL A 757 -13.30 18.16 7.79
CA VAL A 757 -12.52 17.62 8.92
C VAL A 757 -12.95 18.30 10.22
N TYR A 758 -13.01 17.51 11.30
CA TYR A 758 -13.37 17.99 12.62
C TYR A 758 -12.18 18.52 13.43
N LYS A 759 -12.43 18.96 14.66
CA LYS A 759 -11.42 19.63 15.48
C LYS A 759 -10.66 18.71 16.43
N THR A 760 -11.04 17.44 16.60
CA THR A 760 -10.43 16.56 17.60
C THR A 760 -10.34 15.11 17.13
N TYR A 761 -9.10 14.59 17.03
CA TYR A 761 -8.80 13.24 16.58
C TYR A 761 -7.73 12.59 17.45
N GLY A 762 -7.90 11.31 17.78
CA GLY A 762 -6.82 10.51 18.37
C GLY A 762 -5.65 10.33 17.38
N ILE A 763 -5.94 9.78 16.21
CA ILE A 763 -5.01 9.66 15.09
C ILE A 763 -5.70 10.10 13.80
N ILE A 764 -5.04 10.92 12.98
CA ILE A 764 -5.56 11.34 11.68
C ILE A 764 -4.51 11.25 10.58
N LEU A 765 -4.92 10.74 9.42
CA LEU A 765 -4.10 10.63 8.22
C LEU A 765 -4.70 11.52 7.11
N PHE A 766 -3.86 12.26 6.41
CA PHE A 766 -4.20 12.98 5.19
C PHE A 766 -3.27 12.55 4.07
N TYR A 767 -3.81 12.14 2.92
CA TYR A 767 -3.02 11.78 1.73
C TYR A 767 -1.91 10.76 2.03
N SER A 768 -2.14 9.89 3.02
CA SER A 768 -1.10 9.08 3.64
C SER A 768 -1.37 7.61 3.42
N SER A 769 -0.43 6.92 2.77
CA SER A 769 -0.65 5.58 2.22
C SER A 769 0.33 4.54 2.75
N SER A 770 -0.07 3.27 2.76
CA SER A 770 0.78 2.13 3.16
C SER A 770 1.29 2.17 4.61
N ASN A 771 0.55 2.78 5.54
CA ASN A 771 0.93 2.85 6.95
C ASN A 771 0.36 1.67 7.76
N ASP A 772 1.07 1.27 8.82
CA ASP A 772 0.69 0.21 9.76
C ASP A 772 0.39 0.82 11.13
N ILE A 773 -0.90 0.86 11.49
CA ILE A 773 -1.45 1.50 12.69
C ILE A 773 -2.01 0.39 13.57
N GLY A 774 -1.15 -0.18 14.42
CA GLY A 774 -1.39 -1.42 15.13
C GLY A 774 -1.32 -1.32 16.65
N TYR A 775 -2.17 -2.03 17.39
CA TYR A 775 -2.00 -2.23 18.85
C TYR A 775 -1.98 -0.93 19.69
N ASN A 776 -2.53 0.17 19.20
CA ASN A 776 -2.58 1.42 19.95
C ASN A 776 -3.79 1.43 20.89
N LYS A 777 -3.65 2.09 22.03
CA LYS A 777 -4.75 2.48 22.90
C LYS A 777 -5.06 3.95 22.62
N VAL A 778 -6.22 4.24 22.07
CA VAL A 778 -6.65 5.60 21.71
C VAL A 778 -7.86 5.96 22.56
N SER A 779 -7.77 7.06 23.29
CA SER A 779 -8.86 7.62 24.09
C SER A 779 -9.11 9.05 23.64
N ALA A 780 -10.34 9.37 23.23
CA ALA A 780 -10.70 10.70 22.77
C ALA A 780 -11.90 11.23 23.56
N THR A 781 -11.78 12.47 24.03
CA THR A 781 -12.79 13.22 24.79
C THR A 781 -12.67 14.71 24.46
N SER A 782 -13.56 15.52 25.03
CA SER A 782 -13.43 16.98 25.07
C SER A 782 -13.58 17.52 26.50
N GLY A 783 -13.35 18.83 26.65
CA GLY A 783 -13.60 19.56 27.89
C GLY A 783 -15.06 20.00 28.09
N VAL A 784 -15.99 19.59 27.23
CA VAL A 784 -17.41 19.98 27.33
C VAL A 784 -18.07 19.37 28.56
N ASP A 785 -18.74 20.19 29.38
CA ASP A 785 -19.22 19.81 30.72
C ASP A 785 -20.72 19.52 30.81
N LYS A 786 -21.53 19.86 29.78
CA LYS A 786 -22.97 19.57 29.69
C LYS A 786 -23.36 18.87 28.39
N TYR A 787 -24.57 18.31 28.37
CA TYR A 787 -25.15 17.66 27.20
C TYR A 787 -25.70 18.71 26.21
N TYR A 788 -25.45 18.50 24.91
CA TYR A 788 -26.02 19.30 23.82
C TYR A 788 -26.85 18.37 22.92
N THR A 789 -28.11 18.72 22.66
CA THR A 789 -29.10 17.79 22.10
C THR A 789 -29.52 18.06 20.66
N ALA A 790 -28.96 19.07 19.97
CA ALA A 790 -29.25 19.32 18.56
C ALA A 790 -28.19 20.23 17.88
N ILE A 791 -28.13 20.15 16.55
CA ILE A 791 -27.26 20.92 15.63
C ILE A 791 -27.30 22.44 15.89
N LYS A 792 -28.40 22.96 16.46
CA LYS A 792 -28.58 24.38 16.77
C LYS A 792 -27.65 24.90 17.87
N GLU A 793 -27.12 24.03 18.73
CA GLU A 793 -26.31 24.45 19.89
C GLU A 793 -24.83 24.08 19.75
N SER A 794 -24.51 22.98 19.08
CA SER A 794 -23.14 22.52 18.86
C SER A 794 -23.09 21.43 17.78
N THR A 795 -22.02 21.41 16.99
CA THR A 795 -21.64 20.33 16.08
C THR A 795 -20.25 19.80 16.43
N ASN A 796 -19.86 19.90 17.71
CA ASN A 796 -18.57 19.36 18.12
C ASN A 796 -18.52 17.86 17.80
N SER A 797 -17.43 17.45 17.16
CA SER A 797 -17.18 16.09 16.74
C SER A 797 -15.88 15.56 17.32
N ILE A 798 -15.93 14.38 17.94
CA ILE A 798 -14.76 13.71 18.53
C ILE A 798 -14.53 12.39 17.82
N VAL A 799 -13.31 12.17 17.33
CA VAL A 799 -12.96 11.01 16.51
C VAL A 799 -11.80 10.21 17.08
N GLY A 800 -11.88 8.89 16.98
CA GLY A 800 -10.81 7.97 17.36
C GLY A 800 -9.66 7.96 16.35
N ILE A 801 -9.82 7.27 15.23
CA ILE A 801 -8.82 7.15 14.16
C ILE A 801 -9.49 7.33 12.81
N ASP A 802 -8.97 8.20 11.96
CA ASP A 802 -9.60 8.47 10.65
C ASP A 802 -8.58 8.65 9.52
N LEU A 803 -8.94 8.19 8.32
CA LEU A 803 -8.11 8.20 7.12
C LEU A 803 -8.74 9.09 6.05
N TYR A 804 -8.21 10.29 5.83
CA TYR A 804 -8.73 11.23 4.84
C TYR A 804 -7.94 11.19 3.54
N TYR A 805 -8.69 11.23 2.44
CA TYR A 805 -8.35 11.62 1.08
C TYR A 805 -7.08 10.98 0.50
N GLU A 806 -7.21 10.18 -0.57
CA GLU A 806 -6.08 9.49 -1.22
C GLU A 806 -5.20 8.66 -0.25
N SER A 807 -5.76 8.23 0.88
CA SER A 807 -5.06 7.46 1.90
C SER A 807 -5.30 5.97 1.65
N SER A 808 -4.45 5.36 0.82
CA SER A 808 -4.62 3.98 0.34
C SER A 808 -3.68 2.96 0.99
N ASN A 809 -4.06 1.68 0.99
CA ASN A 809 -3.25 0.55 1.45
C ASN A 809 -2.85 0.62 2.95
N ASN A 810 -3.59 1.34 3.78
CA ASN A 810 -3.31 1.43 5.21
C ASN A 810 -3.90 0.23 5.99
N LYS A 811 -3.23 -0.13 7.08
CA LYS A 811 -3.65 -1.20 7.99
C LYS A 811 -3.92 -0.62 9.37
N VAL A 812 -5.17 -0.59 9.78
CA VAL A 812 -5.62 -0.18 11.12
C VAL A 812 -6.05 -1.44 11.86
N HIS A 813 -5.24 -1.94 12.79
CA HIS A 813 -5.53 -3.24 13.38
C HIS A 813 -5.18 -3.40 14.87
N HIS A 814 -5.92 -4.25 15.57
CA HIS A 814 -5.66 -4.56 16.98
C HIS A 814 -5.67 -3.33 17.91
N ASN A 815 -6.25 -2.20 17.48
CA ASN A 815 -6.32 -1.00 18.30
C ASN A 815 -7.47 -1.11 19.31
N ASN A 816 -7.29 -0.49 20.48
CA ASN A 816 -8.33 -0.28 21.46
C ASN A 816 -8.71 1.20 21.46
N VAL A 817 -9.83 1.53 20.82
CA VAL A 817 -10.32 2.88 20.62
C VAL A 817 -11.52 3.13 21.52
N ASN A 818 -11.40 4.12 22.39
CA ASN A 818 -12.47 4.54 23.30
C ASN A 818 -12.76 6.03 23.12
N VAL A 819 -13.89 6.34 22.51
CA VAL A 819 -14.35 7.71 22.30
C VAL A 819 -15.51 7.96 23.27
N THR A 820 -15.33 8.89 24.19
CA THR A 820 -16.33 9.19 25.22
C THR A 820 -16.29 10.67 25.52
N ALA A 821 -17.40 11.35 25.25
CA ALA A 821 -17.48 12.79 25.40
C ALA A 821 -18.94 13.22 25.57
N LYS A 822 -19.13 14.47 26.04
CA LYS A 822 -20.46 15.07 26.13
C LYS A 822 -20.89 15.80 24.86
N ASP A 823 -20.02 15.81 23.87
CA ASP A 823 -20.28 16.36 22.54
C ASP A 823 -21.43 15.60 21.84
N PRO A 824 -22.10 16.25 20.88
CA PRO A 824 -23.22 15.64 20.18
C PRO A 824 -22.80 14.54 19.20
N TYR A 825 -21.63 14.63 18.55
CA TYR A 825 -21.21 13.70 17.48
C TYR A 825 -19.90 12.99 17.81
N LEU A 826 -19.94 11.66 17.91
CA LEU A 826 -18.75 10.86 18.21
C LEU A 826 -18.57 9.75 17.17
N TYR A 827 -17.31 9.53 16.77
CA TYR A 827 -16.93 8.59 15.72
C TYR A 827 -15.74 7.72 16.15
N GLY A 828 -15.82 6.42 15.92
CA GLY A 828 -14.77 5.47 16.30
C GLY A 828 -13.62 5.44 15.29
N LEU A 829 -13.84 4.76 14.16
CA LEU A 829 -12.87 4.57 13.08
C LEU A 829 -13.47 5.02 11.74
N GLY A 830 -12.64 5.50 10.81
CA GLY A 830 -13.14 5.91 9.49
C GLY A 830 -12.11 5.89 8.37
N VAL A 831 -12.62 5.90 7.14
CA VAL A 831 -11.90 6.27 5.92
C VAL A 831 -12.81 7.08 5.00
N LEU A 832 -12.30 8.18 4.46
CA LEU A 832 -12.88 8.97 3.38
C LEU A 832 -11.92 9.00 2.19
N GLY A 833 -12.42 8.64 1.01
CA GLY A 833 -11.65 8.61 -0.23
C GLY A 833 -11.42 9.95 -0.88
N ALA A 834 -12.45 10.80 -0.80
CA ALA A 834 -12.46 12.13 -1.40
C ALA A 834 -13.40 13.07 -0.64
N GLU A 835 -13.23 14.37 -0.90
CA GLU A 835 -14.23 15.38 -0.55
C GLU A 835 -15.55 15.09 -1.27
N THR A 836 -16.67 15.41 -0.62
CA THR A 836 -18.00 15.23 -1.22
C THR A 836 -18.07 15.88 -2.60
N GLY A 837 -18.55 15.10 -3.58
CA GLY A 837 -18.76 15.57 -4.94
C GLY A 837 -17.49 15.63 -5.80
N LYS A 838 -16.31 15.36 -5.24
CA LYS A 838 -15.04 15.22 -5.98
C LYS A 838 -14.71 13.73 -6.16
N ARG A 839 -14.96 13.17 -7.34
CA ARG A 839 -14.76 11.73 -7.63
C ARG A 839 -13.35 11.37 -8.12
N ASP A 840 -12.45 12.32 -8.22
CA ASP A 840 -11.10 12.13 -8.79
C ASP A 840 -10.08 11.52 -7.82
N GLN A 841 -10.38 11.55 -6.51
CA GLN A 841 -9.54 11.04 -5.43
C GLN A 841 -10.11 9.74 -4.85
N VAL A 842 -9.27 8.77 -4.50
CA VAL A 842 -9.74 7.46 -3.99
C VAL A 842 -8.87 7.00 -2.83
N SER A 843 -9.50 6.50 -1.76
CA SER A 843 -8.81 5.75 -0.70
C SER A 843 -9.08 4.25 -0.89
N ALA A 844 -8.14 3.55 -1.52
CA ALA A 844 -8.30 2.15 -1.91
C ALA A 844 -7.56 1.17 -0.97
N ASN A 845 -8.06 -0.06 -0.87
CA ASN A 845 -7.38 -1.21 -0.25
C ASN A 845 -7.03 -1.00 1.24
N ASN A 846 -7.81 -0.21 1.97
CA ASN A 846 -7.61 -0.02 3.39
C ASN A 846 -8.19 -1.18 4.20
N SER A 847 -7.59 -1.46 5.36
CA SER A 847 -8.07 -2.54 6.24
C SER A 847 -8.21 -2.08 7.68
N PHE A 848 -9.35 -2.40 8.28
CA PHE A 848 -9.70 -2.20 9.68
C PHE A 848 -9.99 -3.56 10.30
N THR A 849 -9.01 -4.15 10.99
CA THR A 849 -9.11 -5.55 11.45
C THR A 849 -8.79 -5.76 12.93
N ASP A 850 -9.56 -6.61 13.59
CA ASP A 850 -9.32 -7.02 14.98
C ASP A 850 -9.29 -5.85 15.99
N ASN A 851 -9.96 -4.73 15.69
CA ASN A 851 -10.02 -3.58 16.59
C ASN A 851 -11.14 -3.74 17.63
N VAL A 852 -10.93 -3.12 18.80
CA VAL A 852 -11.96 -2.91 19.82
C VAL A 852 -12.34 -1.44 19.80
N ILE A 853 -13.59 -1.14 19.48
CA ILE A 853 -14.12 0.20 19.27
C ILE A 853 -15.26 0.41 20.25
N ASN A 854 -15.13 1.40 21.14
CA ASN A 854 -16.18 1.81 22.06
C ASN A 854 -16.46 3.30 21.86
N VAL A 855 -17.69 3.63 21.47
CA VAL A 855 -18.12 5.01 21.22
C VAL A 855 -19.32 5.27 22.12
N ASN A 856 -19.15 6.14 23.11
CA ASN A 856 -20.17 6.49 24.08
C ASN A 856 -20.43 7.99 24.06
N GLY A 857 -21.48 8.36 23.33
CA GLY A 857 -21.86 9.74 23.08
C GLY A 857 -23.19 10.11 23.71
N THR A 858 -23.64 11.32 23.38
CA THR A 858 -24.86 11.87 23.98
C THR A 858 -26.01 11.83 22.99
N TYR A 859 -25.78 12.33 21.78
CA TYR A 859 -26.78 12.41 20.72
C TYR A 859 -26.52 11.36 19.64
N TYR A 860 -25.33 11.36 19.04
CA TYR A 860 -24.94 10.52 17.92
C TYR A 860 -23.63 9.77 18.23
N ALA A 861 -23.58 8.48 17.90
CA ALA A 861 -22.39 7.63 18.05
C ALA A 861 -22.23 6.68 16.87
N ALA A 862 -21.13 6.77 16.11
CA ALA A 862 -20.83 5.87 14.99
C ALA A 862 -19.55 5.07 15.23
N GLY A 863 -19.60 3.76 14.96
CA GLY A 863 -18.52 2.82 15.23
C GLY A 863 -17.42 2.87 14.18
N ILE A 864 -17.72 2.44 12.95
CA ILE A 864 -16.77 2.40 11.85
C ILE A 864 -17.39 2.90 10.54
N ILE A 865 -16.64 3.66 9.76
CA ILE A 865 -17.11 4.28 8.52
C ILE A 865 -16.19 3.93 7.34
N ALA A 866 -16.78 3.51 6.22
CA ALA A 866 -16.17 3.62 4.89
C ALA A 866 -17.02 4.65 4.15
N GLY A 867 -16.51 5.86 4.06
CA GLY A 867 -17.20 6.98 3.44
C GLY A 867 -16.79 7.16 1.98
N TYR A 868 -17.20 8.32 1.45
CA TYR A 868 -17.22 8.59 0.02
C TYR A 868 -15.93 8.21 -0.72
N ASN A 869 -16.06 7.49 -1.83
CA ASN A 869 -14.98 7.04 -2.70
C ASN A 869 -13.91 6.17 -2.01
N SER A 870 -14.30 5.47 -0.96
CA SER A 870 -13.49 4.40 -0.35
C SER A 870 -13.72 3.10 -1.11
N ILE A 871 -12.66 2.52 -1.67
CA ILE A 871 -12.77 1.36 -2.56
C ILE A 871 -12.02 0.16 -1.97
N ASN A 872 -12.62 -1.03 -2.05
CA ASN A 872 -12.05 -2.29 -1.58
C ASN A 872 -11.57 -2.19 -0.11
N THR A 873 -12.40 -1.58 0.74
CA THR A 873 -12.10 -1.48 2.18
C THR A 873 -12.48 -2.77 2.89
N THR A 874 -11.59 -3.30 3.73
CA THR A 874 -11.86 -4.50 4.52
C THR A 874 -12.09 -4.13 5.98
N MET A 875 -13.25 -4.47 6.54
CA MET A 875 -13.61 -4.30 7.94
C MET A 875 -13.94 -5.66 8.56
N ALA A 876 -12.99 -6.26 9.28
CA ALA A 876 -13.14 -7.64 9.72
C ALA A 876 -12.74 -7.91 11.17
N ARG A 877 -13.49 -8.79 11.85
CA ARG A 877 -13.19 -9.26 13.21
C ARG A 877 -13.11 -8.14 14.26
N ASN A 878 -13.77 -7.01 14.02
CA ASN A 878 -13.80 -5.92 14.98
C ASN A 878 -14.88 -6.17 16.05
N LYS A 879 -14.63 -5.70 17.27
CA LYS A 879 -15.63 -5.58 18.33
C LYS A 879 -16.06 -4.12 18.42
N ILE A 880 -17.29 -3.83 18.03
CA ILE A 880 -17.84 -2.49 17.88
C ILE A 880 -18.97 -2.31 18.89
N HIS A 881 -18.84 -1.34 19.78
CA HIS A 881 -19.86 -0.97 20.73
C HIS A 881 -20.15 0.53 20.63
N CYS A 882 -21.39 0.86 20.32
CA CYS A 882 -21.85 2.25 20.17
C CYS A 882 -23.03 2.48 21.10
N GLU A 883 -22.97 3.55 21.88
CA GLU A 883 -24.03 3.94 22.80
C GLU A 883 -24.23 5.46 22.75
N SER A 884 -25.49 5.87 22.73
CA SER A 884 -25.91 7.26 22.86
C SER A 884 -27.32 7.34 23.42
N ASN A 885 -27.83 8.54 23.73
CA ASN A 885 -29.22 8.69 24.15
C ASN A 885 -30.20 8.67 22.96
N ASN A 886 -29.75 9.01 21.75
CA ASN A 886 -30.62 9.19 20.60
C ASN A 886 -30.34 8.19 19.47
N VAL A 887 -29.26 8.37 18.71
CA VAL A 887 -28.95 7.57 17.52
C VAL A 887 -27.58 6.92 17.62
N SER A 888 -27.45 5.65 17.24
CA SER A 888 -26.14 5.04 17.03
C SER A 888 -26.05 4.22 15.75
N TYR A 889 -24.83 4.19 15.20
CA TYR A 889 -24.45 3.47 14.00
C TYR A 889 -23.33 2.48 14.33
N GLY A 890 -23.49 1.20 13.97
CA GLY A 890 -22.43 0.21 14.14
C GLY A 890 -21.39 0.36 13.04
N ALA A 891 -21.84 0.27 11.79
CA ALA A 891 -21.04 0.54 10.60
C ALA A 891 -21.81 1.37 9.57
N ILE A 892 -21.11 2.27 8.89
CA ILE A 892 -21.63 3.11 7.81
C ILE A 892 -20.79 2.85 6.55
N LEU A 893 -21.44 2.47 5.47
CA LEU A 893 -20.87 2.32 4.13
C LEU A 893 -21.51 3.39 3.25
N GLU A 894 -20.84 4.51 3.06
CA GLU A 894 -21.40 5.66 2.35
C GLU A 894 -20.58 5.98 1.11
N GLY A 895 -21.17 5.86 -0.09
CA GLY A 895 -20.46 6.10 -1.34
C GLY A 895 -19.23 5.20 -1.49
N ALA A 896 -19.25 4.03 -0.86
CA ALA A 896 -18.15 3.08 -0.78
C ALA A 896 -18.37 1.91 -1.74
N ASP A 897 -17.30 1.40 -2.33
CA ASP A 897 -17.35 0.33 -3.33
C ASP A 897 -16.48 -0.87 -2.91
N ASP A 898 -16.95 -2.10 -3.22
CA ASP A 898 -16.31 -3.38 -2.86
C ASP A 898 -15.90 -3.49 -1.37
N THR A 899 -16.71 -2.95 -0.46
CA THR A 899 -16.41 -3.06 0.98
C THR A 899 -16.70 -4.46 1.51
N LYS A 900 -15.76 -5.03 2.27
CA LYS A 900 -15.89 -6.35 2.91
C LYS A 900 -16.08 -6.18 4.40
N PHE A 901 -17.31 -6.28 4.89
CA PHE A 901 -17.66 -6.18 6.30
C PHE A 901 -18.00 -7.56 6.88
N TYR A 902 -17.07 -8.22 7.58
CA TYR A 902 -17.29 -9.61 8.00
C TYR A 902 -16.71 -10.03 9.35
N LYS A 903 -17.38 -11.00 9.98
CA LYS A 903 -16.98 -11.57 11.29
C LYS A 903 -16.86 -10.52 12.40
N ASN A 904 -17.54 -9.38 12.26
CA ASN A 904 -17.56 -8.34 13.29
C ASN A 904 -18.59 -8.69 14.38
N ASN A 905 -18.33 -8.23 15.60
CA ASN A 905 -19.29 -8.22 16.69
C ASN A 905 -19.74 -6.77 16.92
N VAL A 906 -20.99 -6.46 16.57
CA VAL A 906 -21.56 -5.12 16.58
C VAL A 906 -22.63 -5.03 17.66
N THR A 907 -22.56 -4.02 18.52
CA THR A 907 -23.59 -3.73 19.52
C THR A 907 -23.90 -2.24 19.55
N CYS A 908 -25.14 -1.87 19.22
CA CYS A 908 -25.64 -0.50 19.31
C CYS A 908 -26.69 -0.38 20.42
N ASN A 909 -26.55 0.59 21.33
CA ASN A 909 -27.42 0.77 22.49
C ASN A 909 -27.93 2.23 22.59
N SER A 910 -28.77 2.62 21.66
CA SER A 910 -29.43 3.92 21.62
C SER A 910 -30.93 3.77 21.43
N ARG A 911 -31.69 4.87 21.49
CA ARG A 911 -33.12 4.87 21.20
C ARG A 911 -33.42 4.42 19.75
N VAL A 912 -32.60 4.88 18.81
CA VAL A 912 -32.59 4.48 17.39
C VAL A 912 -31.23 3.88 17.05
N ASN A 913 -31.22 2.69 16.43
CA ASN A 913 -29.99 1.97 16.10
C ASN A 913 -29.97 1.57 14.63
N TYR A 914 -28.93 1.99 13.92
CA TYR A 914 -28.58 1.54 12.57
C TYR A 914 -27.33 0.67 12.69
N LEU A 915 -27.52 -0.64 12.77
CA LEU A 915 -26.42 -1.52 13.11
C LEU A 915 -25.40 -1.59 11.95
N VAL A 916 -25.88 -1.75 10.72
CA VAL A 916 -25.10 -1.56 9.49
C VAL A 916 -25.96 -0.78 8.50
N GLU A 917 -25.44 0.34 8.01
CA GLU A 917 -26.08 1.14 6.98
C GLU A 917 -25.19 1.22 5.74
N GLY A 918 -25.79 1.03 4.57
CA GLY A 918 -25.18 1.30 3.27
C GLY A 918 -26.00 2.37 2.54
N TYR A 919 -25.35 3.45 2.11
CA TYR A 919 -25.94 4.51 1.30
C TYR A 919 -25.04 4.75 0.09
N ASP A 920 -25.56 4.64 -1.13
CA ASP A 920 -24.74 4.63 -2.35
C ASP A 920 -23.56 3.64 -2.27
N ALA A 921 -23.74 2.54 -1.54
CA ALA A 921 -22.73 1.52 -1.34
C ALA A 921 -22.91 0.44 -2.39
N ASP A 922 -21.89 0.19 -3.20
CA ASP A 922 -21.97 -0.76 -4.30
C ASP A 922 -21.02 -1.95 -4.06
N ASN A 923 -21.40 -3.09 -4.65
CA ASN A 923 -20.60 -4.32 -4.73
C ASN A 923 -20.07 -4.87 -3.38
N SER A 924 -20.66 -4.44 -2.27
CA SER A 924 -20.15 -4.72 -0.93
C SER A 924 -20.65 -6.07 -0.41
N ARG A 925 -19.85 -6.70 0.46
CA ARG A 925 -20.12 -8.01 1.07
C ARG A 925 -20.20 -7.87 2.58
N ILE A 926 -21.38 -8.07 3.13
CA ILE A 926 -21.69 -7.96 4.56
C ILE A 926 -22.03 -9.37 5.07
N TYR A 927 -21.09 -10.05 5.73
CA TYR A 927 -21.29 -11.47 6.05
C TYR A 927 -20.68 -12.00 7.35
N ASP A 928 -21.26 -13.09 7.86
CA ASP A 928 -20.80 -13.76 9.08
C ASP A 928 -20.69 -12.84 10.32
N ASN A 929 -21.44 -11.73 10.36
CA ASN A 929 -21.39 -10.80 11.49
C ASN A 929 -22.34 -11.22 12.61
N HIS A 930 -21.94 -10.93 13.85
CA HIS A 930 -22.80 -11.01 15.03
C HIS A 930 -23.24 -9.60 15.41
N ILE A 931 -24.54 -9.35 15.38
CA ILE A 931 -25.08 -8.00 15.50
C ILE A 931 -26.15 -8.00 16.59
N ASP A 932 -26.06 -7.09 17.55
CA ASP A 932 -27.00 -6.93 18.66
C ASP A 932 -27.42 -5.47 18.85
N TYR A 933 -28.64 -5.28 19.32
CA TYR A 933 -29.10 -3.99 19.84
C TYR A 933 -29.28 -4.07 21.36
N GLY A 934 -29.05 -2.95 22.04
CA GLY A 934 -29.13 -2.86 23.50
C GLY A 934 -30.51 -2.53 24.04
N ASP A 935 -30.63 -2.50 25.36
CA ASP A 935 -31.88 -2.26 26.07
C ASP A 935 -32.50 -0.87 25.87
N LYS A 936 -31.76 0.09 25.31
CA LYS A 936 -32.31 1.41 25.00
C LYS A 936 -33.11 1.43 23.68
N ALA A 937 -33.02 0.37 22.88
CA ALA A 937 -33.62 0.32 21.55
C ALA A 937 -35.16 0.45 21.57
N LEU A 938 -35.66 1.38 20.76
CA LEU A 938 -37.07 1.47 20.37
C LEU A 938 -37.24 1.29 18.86
N VAL A 939 -36.26 1.74 18.08
CA VAL A 939 -36.19 1.57 16.62
C VAL A 939 -34.86 0.95 16.24
N VAL A 940 -34.89 -0.07 15.39
CA VAL A 940 -33.71 -0.83 14.99
C VAL A 940 -33.78 -1.14 13.50
N ARG A 941 -32.66 -0.89 12.81
CA ARG A 941 -32.33 -1.49 11.51
C ARG A 941 -31.06 -2.32 11.63
N ALA A 942 -31.10 -3.58 11.21
CA ALA A 942 -29.94 -4.46 11.32
C ALA A 942 -28.98 -4.29 10.13
N VAL A 943 -29.51 -4.38 8.91
CA VAL A 943 -28.77 -4.00 7.70
C VAL A 943 -29.72 -3.25 6.78
N ALA A 944 -29.43 -1.98 6.53
CA ALA A 944 -30.22 -1.14 5.64
C ALA A 944 -29.37 -0.69 4.45
N LEU A 945 -29.86 -0.93 3.23
CA LEU A 945 -29.21 -0.52 1.99
C LEU A 945 -30.09 0.49 1.25
N TYR A 946 -29.54 1.67 0.99
CA TYR A 946 -30.20 2.79 0.35
C TYR A 946 -29.47 3.16 -0.94
N ASN A 947 -30.19 3.19 -2.06
CA ASN A 947 -29.65 3.48 -3.40
C ASN A 947 -28.35 2.72 -3.72
N SER A 948 -28.22 1.53 -3.12
CA SER A 948 -27.00 0.72 -3.08
C SER A 948 -27.20 -0.49 -3.98
N ASN A 949 -26.21 -0.91 -4.76
CA ASN A 949 -26.38 -1.92 -5.81
C ASN A 949 -25.41 -3.09 -5.70
N ASN A 950 -25.88 -4.27 -6.13
CA ASN A 950 -25.09 -5.50 -6.22
C ASN A 950 -24.43 -5.93 -4.89
N ASN A 951 -25.03 -5.59 -3.75
CA ASN A 951 -24.51 -5.96 -2.45
C ASN A 951 -24.95 -7.36 -2.04
N ARG A 952 -24.12 -8.02 -1.23
CA ARG A 952 -24.40 -9.35 -0.71
C ARG A 952 -24.38 -9.37 0.81
N VAL A 953 -25.54 -9.57 1.41
CA VAL A 953 -25.76 -9.64 2.86
C VAL A 953 -26.05 -11.08 3.25
N THR A 954 -25.08 -11.79 3.83
CA THR A 954 -25.22 -13.23 4.07
C THR A 954 -24.74 -13.74 5.42
N ASN A 955 -25.42 -14.74 5.98
CA ASN A 955 -25.00 -15.41 7.23
C ASN A 955 -24.82 -14.49 8.45
N ASN A 956 -25.49 -13.33 8.47
CA ASN A 956 -25.43 -12.44 9.64
C ASN A 956 -26.41 -12.94 10.71
N SER A 957 -26.04 -12.79 11.99
CA SER A 957 -26.85 -13.19 13.15
C SER A 957 -27.38 -11.96 13.88
N VAL A 958 -28.70 -11.75 13.83
CA VAL A 958 -29.39 -10.55 14.37
C VAL A 958 -30.50 -10.96 15.36
N PRO A 959 -30.78 -10.20 16.43
CA PRO A 959 -31.92 -10.45 17.32
C PRO A 959 -33.28 -10.08 16.69
N SER A 960 -34.33 -10.84 16.99
CA SER A 960 -35.71 -10.53 16.62
C SER A 960 -36.19 -9.22 17.26
N LEU A 961 -37.06 -8.45 16.60
CA LEU A 961 -37.65 -7.22 17.18
C LEU A 961 -38.80 -7.48 18.17
N LYS A 962 -39.37 -8.70 18.24
CA LYS A 962 -40.52 -9.02 19.11
C LYS A 962 -40.32 -8.60 20.59
N PRO A 963 -39.14 -8.80 21.22
CA PRO A 963 -38.91 -8.38 22.60
C PRO A 963 -39.01 -6.87 22.84
N LEU A 964 -38.97 -6.03 21.79
CA LEU A 964 -39.11 -4.58 21.91
C LEU A 964 -40.58 -4.14 22.06
N ILE A 965 -41.55 -4.95 21.62
CA ILE A 965 -42.98 -4.57 21.56
C ILE A 965 -43.51 -4.02 22.90
N PRO A 966 -43.32 -4.69 24.05
CA PRO A 966 -43.83 -4.17 25.33
C PRO A 966 -43.23 -2.81 25.71
N ARG A 967 -41.97 -2.58 25.37
CA ARG A 967 -41.26 -1.32 25.65
C ARG A 967 -41.75 -0.20 24.75
N ILE A 968 -41.91 -0.50 23.46
CA ILE A 968 -42.47 0.44 22.47
C ILE A 968 -43.87 0.89 22.91
N VAL A 969 -44.76 -0.04 23.24
CA VAL A 969 -46.13 0.29 23.69
C VAL A 969 -46.14 1.14 24.96
N LYS A 970 -45.28 0.81 25.92
CA LYS A 970 -45.13 1.61 27.14
C LYS A 970 -44.71 3.05 26.82
N GLU A 971 -43.76 3.22 25.91
CA GLU A 971 -43.25 4.54 25.54
C GLU A 971 -44.25 5.35 24.71
N ILE A 972 -44.91 4.73 23.74
CA ILE A 972 -46.01 5.35 22.98
C ILE A 972 -47.08 5.89 23.92
N ASN A 973 -47.54 5.09 24.89
CA ASN A 973 -48.56 5.54 25.83
C ASN A 973 -48.07 6.68 26.73
N ARG A 974 -46.82 6.63 27.18
CA ARG A 974 -46.21 7.70 27.98
C ARG A 974 -46.24 9.03 27.23
N ILE A 975 -45.80 9.02 25.97
CA ILE A 975 -45.74 10.19 25.11
C ILE A 975 -47.14 10.67 24.73
N TRP A 976 -48.03 9.74 24.37
CA TRP A 976 -49.40 10.05 23.99
C TRP A 976 -50.17 10.75 25.11
N GLN A 977 -50.06 10.27 26.35
CA GLN A 977 -50.70 10.94 27.50
C GLN A 977 -50.08 12.30 27.81
N MET A 978 -48.78 12.47 27.57
CA MET A 978 -48.14 13.79 27.72
C MET A 978 -48.66 14.80 26.69
N LYS A 979 -48.79 14.38 25.43
CA LYS A 979 -49.21 15.23 24.30
C LYS A 979 -50.73 15.46 24.27
N TYR A 980 -51.50 14.48 24.73
CA TYR A 980 -52.96 14.50 24.74
C TYR A 980 -53.52 14.00 26.10
N PRO A 981 -53.42 14.79 27.18
CA PRO A 981 -53.79 14.36 28.54
C PRO A 981 -55.26 13.92 28.71
N GLU A 982 -56.14 14.48 27.89
CA GLU A 982 -57.59 14.21 27.92
C GLU A 982 -58.00 13.09 26.93
N SER A 983 -57.05 12.51 26.19
CA SER A 983 -57.35 11.47 25.20
C SER A 983 -57.61 10.12 25.89
N PRO A 984 -58.74 9.45 25.60
CA PRO A 984 -59.02 8.13 26.16
C PRO A 984 -58.26 6.99 25.42
N VAL A 985 -57.46 7.32 24.40
CA VAL A 985 -56.75 6.32 23.58
C VAL A 985 -55.59 5.72 24.38
N ILE A 986 -55.57 4.39 24.45
CA ILE A 986 -54.48 3.59 25.05
C ILE A 986 -54.07 2.54 24.02
N PHE A 987 -52.77 2.51 23.70
CA PHE A 987 -52.15 1.51 22.84
C PHE A 987 -51.80 0.25 23.64
N THR A 988 -51.87 -0.90 23.00
CA THR A 988 -51.61 -2.23 23.55
C THR A 988 -50.68 -2.99 22.62
N GLU A 989 -50.11 -4.11 23.07
CA GLU A 989 -49.24 -4.95 22.22
C GLU A 989 -49.97 -5.49 20.98
N GLU A 990 -51.29 -5.70 21.06
CA GLU A 990 -52.12 -6.13 19.93
C GLU A 990 -52.23 -5.08 18.83
N ASP A 991 -51.99 -3.81 19.14
CA ASP A 991 -52.00 -2.72 18.17
C ASP A 991 -50.70 -2.67 17.35
N ILE A 992 -49.67 -3.46 17.71
CA ILE A 992 -48.38 -3.55 17.01
C ILE A 992 -48.37 -4.75 16.07
N ILE A 993 -48.27 -4.50 14.77
CA ILE A 993 -48.22 -5.52 13.73
C ILE A 993 -46.77 -5.68 13.25
N TYR A 994 -46.15 -6.83 13.55
CA TYR A 994 -44.83 -7.22 13.05
C TYR A 994 -44.90 -8.60 12.39
N LYS A 995 -44.92 -8.63 11.05
CA LYS A 995 -45.17 -9.86 10.28
C LYS A 995 -43.92 -10.73 10.10
N SER A 996 -42.77 -10.12 9.81
CA SER A 996 -41.53 -10.82 9.51
C SER A 996 -40.33 -9.88 9.69
N ALA A 997 -39.12 -10.44 9.66
CA ALA A 997 -37.87 -9.68 9.71
C ALA A 997 -37.73 -8.62 8.59
N ASN A 998 -38.37 -8.86 7.45
CA ASN A 998 -38.33 -8.02 6.25
C ASN A 998 -39.62 -7.21 6.08
N SER A 999 -40.34 -6.94 7.17
CA SER A 999 -41.55 -6.13 7.15
C SER A 999 -41.50 -5.10 8.26
N PRO A 1000 -41.96 -3.86 8.00
CA PRO A 1000 -41.92 -2.83 9.01
C PRO A 1000 -42.91 -3.14 10.13
N MET A 1001 -42.57 -2.75 11.35
CA MET A 1001 -43.53 -2.70 12.45
C MET A 1001 -44.54 -1.57 12.20
N ILE A 1002 -45.82 -1.91 12.15
CA ILE A 1002 -46.91 -0.97 11.92
C ILE A 1002 -47.75 -0.86 13.19
N VAL A 1003 -48.18 0.36 13.55
CA VAL A 1003 -49.10 0.59 14.66
C VAL A 1003 -50.51 0.83 14.11
N ARG A 1004 -51.48 -0.01 14.46
CA ARG A 1004 -52.87 0.09 13.98
C ARG A 1004 -53.85 0.09 15.15
N LYS A 1005 -54.62 1.17 15.33
CA LYS A 1005 -55.67 1.29 16.35
C LYS A 1005 -57.01 1.64 15.70
N ASN A 1006 -58.06 0.89 16.01
CA ASN A 1006 -59.44 1.15 15.54
C ASN A 1006 -59.57 1.34 14.00
N GLY A 1007 -58.72 0.67 13.21
CA GLY A 1007 -58.70 0.79 11.75
C GLY A 1007 -57.90 1.97 11.20
N THR A 1008 -57.25 2.77 12.06
CA THR A 1008 -56.32 3.83 11.68
C THR A 1008 -54.87 3.34 11.83
N ASP A 1009 -54.07 3.54 10.78
CA ASP A 1009 -52.62 3.34 10.82
C ASP A 1009 -51.94 4.59 11.37
N TYR A 1010 -51.04 4.39 12.33
CA TYR A 1010 -50.23 5.44 12.93
C TYR A 1010 -48.77 5.22 12.55
N ASP A 1011 -48.07 6.31 12.24
CA ASP A 1011 -46.63 6.29 12.08
C ASP A 1011 -45.95 6.05 13.44
N LEU A 1012 -45.04 5.07 13.49
CA LEU A 1012 -44.38 4.68 14.73
C LEU A 1012 -43.44 5.78 15.26
N LEU A 1013 -42.77 6.51 14.36
CA LEU A 1013 -41.84 7.57 14.73
C LEU A 1013 -42.60 8.78 15.30
N ASP A 1014 -43.73 9.15 14.70
CA ASP A 1014 -44.63 10.19 15.22
C ASP A 1014 -45.13 9.86 16.62
N LEU A 1015 -45.54 8.60 16.84
CA LEU A 1015 -46.01 8.13 18.15
C LEU A 1015 -44.92 8.09 19.20
N LEU A 1016 -43.67 7.88 18.77
CA LEU A 1016 -42.52 7.91 19.64
C LEU A 1016 -42.00 9.32 19.86
N ASP A 1017 -42.62 10.38 19.34
CA ASP A 1017 -42.09 11.77 19.36
C ASP A 1017 -40.60 11.76 18.95
N TYR A 1018 -40.32 10.99 17.90
CA TYR A 1018 -39.03 11.02 17.25
C TYR A 1018 -38.99 12.31 16.43
N GLU A 1019 -38.26 13.30 16.92
CA GLU A 1019 -37.82 14.37 16.03
C GLU A 1019 -36.76 13.74 15.11
N PRO A 1020 -37.03 13.62 13.79
CA PRO A 1020 -35.97 13.30 12.85
C PRO A 1020 -34.87 14.29 13.13
N THR A 1021 -33.65 13.78 13.32
CA THR A 1021 -32.52 14.65 13.56
C THR A 1021 -32.56 15.72 12.48
N SER A 1022 -32.34 16.99 12.80
CA SER A 1022 -32.18 18.01 11.75
C SER A 1022 -30.92 17.77 10.90
N HIS A 1023 -30.25 16.62 11.08
CA HIS A 1023 -29.14 16.13 10.28
C HIS A 1023 -29.76 15.62 8.98
N PRO A 1024 -29.37 16.18 7.83
CA PRO A 1024 -29.97 15.87 6.53
C PRO A 1024 -29.86 14.39 6.11
N ASP A 1025 -29.08 13.59 6.84
CA ASP A 1025 -28.66 12.24 6.44
C ASP A 1025 -29.23 11.12 7.31
N VAL A 1026 -29.97 11.44 8.37
CA VAL A 1026 -30.67 10.42 9.15
C VAL A 1026 -32.00 10.12 8.47
N ILE A 1027 -32.00 9.07 7.65
CA ILE A 1027 -33.20 8.59 6.95
C ILE A 1027 -34.21 8.12 7.98
N SER A 1028 -35.44 8.63 7.91
CA SER A 1028 -36.52 8.27 8.84
C SER A 1028 -36.66 6.75 8.94
N PRO A 1029 -36.40 6.14 10.12
CA PRO A 1029 -36.30 4.70 10.20
C PRO A 1029 -37.67 4.04 10.38
N GLU A 1030 -38.11 3.26 9.39
CA GLU A 1030 -39.05 2.16 9.65
C GLU A 1030 -38.37 1.14 10.55
N ASN A 1031 -39.12 0.56 11.50
CA ASN A 1031 -38.58 -0.42 12.43
C ASN A 1031 -38.64 -1.81 11.79
N GLN A 1032 -37.55 -2.20 11.13
CA GLN A 1032 -37.39 -3.41 10.30
C GLN A 1032 -35.93 -3.88 10.34
N LEU A 1033 -35.67 -5.20 10.25
CA LEU A 1033 -34.29 -5.70 10.37
C LEU A 1033 -33.49 -5.54 9.07
N PHE A 1034 -34.05 -5.87 7.92
CA PHE A 1034 -33.35 -5.86 6.64
C PHE A 1034 -34.08 -5.01 5.62
N ASP A 1035 -33.39 -4.01 5.05
CA ASP A 1035 -33.98 -3.05 4.13
C ASP A 1035 -33.17 -2.93 2.84
N ASP A 1036 -33.89 -2.84 1.72
CA ASP A 1036 -33.36 -2.54 0.40
C ASP A 1036 -34.26 -1.50 -0.27
N ILE A 1037 -33.80 -0.25 -0.29
CA ILE A 1037 -34.58 0.91 -0.69
C ILE A 1037 -33.87 1.60 -1.85
N GLY A 1038 -34.45 1.50 -3.05
CA GLY A 1038 -33.93 2.16 -4.26
C GLY A 1038 -32.73 1.47 -4.91
N GLY A 1039 -32.22 0.38 -4.32
CA GLY A 1039 -31.12 -0.43 -4.86
C GLY A 1039 -31.54 -1.45 -5.92
N LYS A 1040 -30.55 -2.00 -6.64
CA LYS A 1040 -30.74 -3.11 -7.59
C LYS A 1040 -29.80 -4.27 -7.27
N ASN A 1041 -30.30 -5.49 -7.47
CA ASN A 1041 -29.55 -6.75 -7.33
C ASN A 1041 -28.88 -6.97 -5.97
N ASN A 1042 -29.41 -6.38 -4.90
CA ASN A 1042 -28.95 -6.74 -3.55
C ASN A 1042 -29.51 -8.11 -3.16
N THR A 1043 -28.72 -8.88 -2.41
CA THR A 1043 -29.08 -10.23 -1.97
C THR A 1043 -29.00 -10.35 -0.45
N PHE A 1044 -30.00 -10.98 0.15
CA PHE A 1044 -30.12 -11.19 1.59
C PHE A 1044 -30.32 -12.68 1.88
N ASP A 1045 -29.24 -13.46 1.93
CA ASP A 1045 -29.33 -14.93 2.00
C ASP A 1045 -28.83 -15.48 3.34
N ASN A 1046 -29.54 -16.48 3.89
CA ASN A 1046 -29.11 -17.23 5.08
C ASN A 1046 -28.83 -16.37 6.33
N ASN A 1047 -29.41 -15.18 6.44
CA ASN A 1047 -29.33 -14.36 7.66
C ASN A 1047 -30.22 -14.97 8.76
N VAL A 1048 -29.68 -15.11 9.98
CA VAL A 1048 -30.32 -15.78 11.11
C VAL A 1048 -30.93 -14.74 12.05
N VAL A 1049 -32.24 -14.87 12.30
CA VAL A 1049 -32.96 -14.05 13.30
C VAL A 1049 -33.11 -14.84 14.59
N ARG A 1050 -32.44 -14.37 15.65
CA ARG A 1050 -32.41 -15.02 16.97
C ARG A 1050 -33.68 -14.68 17.76
N GLY A 1051 -34.30 -15.67 18.39
CA GLY A 1051 -35.42 -15.46 19.31
C GLY A 1051 -36.81 -15.36 18.68
N SER A 1052 -36.97 -15.71 17.40
CA SER A 1052 -38.29 -15.87 16.77
C SER A 1052 -38.92 -17.22 17.16
N ASP A 1053 -39.73 -17.18 18.22
CA ASP A 1053 -40.68 -18.17 18.73
C ASP A 1053 -40.15 -19.39 19.50
N GLY A 1054 -40.65 -19.53 20.73
CA GLY A 1054 -40.64 -20.77 21.47
C GLY A 1054 -41.58 -21.79 20.82
N GLY A 1055 -41.03 -22.98 20.52
CA GLY A 1055 -41.75 -24.14 20.02
C GLY A 1055 -40.85 -25.38 19.96
N SER A 1056 -40.54 -25.94 21.14
CA SER A 1056 -40.12 -27.33 21.40
C SER A 1056 -39.39 -28.12 20.28
N SER A 1057 -38.07 -28.24 20.40
CA SER A 1057 -37.44 -29.57 20.51
C SER A 1057 -36.14 -29.44 21.32
N GLY A 1058 -36.04 -30.25 22.37
CA GLY A 1058 -35.06 -30.11 23.44
C GLY A 1058 -33.64 -30.52 23.07
N GLY A 1059 -32.69 -29.99 23.84
CA GLY A 1059 -31.29 -30.40 23.78
C GLY A 1059 -30.33 -29.47 24.53
N SER A 1060 -30.56 -29.30 25.84
CA SER A 1060 -29.60 -28.90 26.89
C SER A 1060 -28.55 -27.83 26.59
N GLY A 1061 -28.75 -26.64 27.17
CA GLY A 1061 -27.67 -25.73 27.52
C GLY A 1061 -27.08 -26.01 28.91
N SER A 1062 -25.78 -25.75 29.04
CA SER A 1062 -24.96 -25.40 30.23
C SER A 1062 -23.60 -26.08 30.06
N GLY A 1063 -22.43 -25.48 30.20
CA GLY A 1063 -22.04 -24.17 30.69
C GLY A 1063 -20.50 -24.11 30.65
N SER A 1064 -19.99 -22.91 30.90
CA SER A 1064 -18.58 -22.48 30.96
C SER A 1064 -17.55 -23.39 31.65
N GLY A 1065 -16.32 -23.36 31.13
CA GLY A 1065 -15.11 -23.16 31.95
C GLY A 1065 -14.09 -24.30 31.98
N GLY A 1066 -12.81 -23.93 31.80
CA GLY A 1066 -11.69 -24.59 32.49
C GLY A 1066 -10.79 -25.53 31.68
N SER A 1067 -9.64 -24.99 31.25
CA SER A 1067 -8.28 -25.57 31.39
C SER A 1067 -8.04 -27.10 31.42
N ASN A 1068 -7.15 -27.51 30.53
CA ASN A 1068 -5.97 -28.38 30.70
C ASN A 1068 -6.02 -29.89 30.33
N SER A 1069 -4.98 -30.27 29.59
CA SER A 1069 -4.27 -31.57 29.51
C SER A 1069 -4.95 -32.82 28.91
N GLY A 1070 -4.20 -33.50 28.01
CA GLY A 1070 -4.16 -34.97 28.00
C GLY A 1070 -4.31 -35.68 26.65
N ASN A 1071 -3.17 -36.02 26.05
CA ASN A 1071 -2.84 -37.23 25.28
C ASN A 1071 -3.92 -37.98 24.44
N GLY A 1072 -3.67 -38.00 23.14
CA GLY A 1072 -3.26 -39.20 22.37
C GLY A 1072 -4.16 -40.44 22.39
N SER A 1073 -4.63 -40.86 21.21
CA SER A 1073 -4.30 -42.19 20.68
C SER A 1073 -4.82 -42.40 19.26
N ASN A 1074 -4.05 -43.27 18.60
CA ASN A 1074 -3.99 -43.65 17.21
C ASN A 1074 -5.02 -44.77 16.88
N SER A 1075 -5.62 -44.73 15.69
CA SER A 1075 -6.02 -45.91 14.87
C SER A 1075 -6.78 -45.36 13.64
N GLY A 1076 -6.36 -45.52 12.38
CA GLY A 1076 -5.77 -46.70 11.76
C GLY A 1076 -6.91 -47.56 11.19
N GLY A 1077 -7.12 -47.52 9.86
CA GLY A 1077 -8.13 -48.36 9.21
C GLY A 1077 -8.45 -47.98 7.77
N SER A 1078 -7.61 -48.42 6.85
CA SER A 1078 -7.71 -48.37 5.39
C SER A 1078 -8.55 -49.52 4.80
N ASN A 1079 -9.31 -49.26 3.73
CA ASN A 1079 -9.48 -50.07 2.50
C ASN A 1079 -10.62 -49.46 1.66
N SER A 1080 -10.40 -48.95 0.45
CA SER A 1080 -10.06 -49.60 -0.84
C SER A 1080 -11.22 -50.39 -1.46
N GLY A 1081 -11.49 -50.12 -2.74
CA GLY A 1081 -12.40 -50.91 -3.58
C GLY A 1081 -13.14 -50.10 -4.65
N SER A 1082 -12.80 -50.34 -5.91
CA SER A 1082 -13.04 -49.51 -7.10
C SER A 1082 -14.17 -50.01 -8.02
N ASN A 1083 -14.52 -49.13 -8.96
CA ASN A 1083 -15.01 -49.36 -10.34
C ASN A 1083 -16.46 -49.80 -10.61
N GLY A 1084 -17.09 -49.09 -11.57
CA GLY A 1084 -18.14 -49.66 -12.41
C GLY A 1084 -19.10 -48.65 -13.04
N ASN A 1085 -18.78 -48.20 -14.25
CA ASN A 1085 -19.51 -47.25 -15.10
C ASN A 1085 -20.83 -47.85 -15.67
N GLY A 1086 -21.88 -47.03 -15.91
CA GLY A 1086 -23.11 -47.49 -16.59
C GLY A 1086 -24.22 -46.45 -16.75
N ASN A 1087 -24.32 -45.91 -17.97
CA ASN A 1087 -25.27 -44.93 -18.51
C ASN A 1087 -26.78 -45.27 -18.36
N GLY A 1088 -27.65 -44.24 -18.26
CA GLY A 1088 -29.03 -44.32 -18.78
C GLY A 1088 -30.14 -43.55 -18.02
N ASN A 1089 -30.48 -42.36 -18.53
CA ASN A 1089 -31.80 -41.67 -18.56
C ASN A 1089 -32.94 -42.06 -17.60
N GLY A 1090 -33.55 -41.06 -16.95
CA GLY A 1090 -34.96 -41.14 -16.51
C GLY A 1090 -35.40 -40.21 -15.38
N ASN A 1091 -35.77 -38.99 -15.74
CA ASN A 1091 -36.74 -38.06 -15.12
C ASN A 1091 -37.50 -38.52 -13.84
N SER A 1092 -37.44 -37.75 -12.74
CA SER A 1092 -38.63 -37.21 -12.01
C SER A 1092 -38.29 -36.47 -10.70
N SER A 1093 -38.49 -35.15 -10.74
CA SER A 1093 -39.12 -34.28 -9.71
C SER A 1093 -38.94 -34.55 -8.20
N GLY A 1094 -38.26 -33.62 -7.53
CA GLY A 1094 -38.45 -33.27 -6.12
C GLY A 1094 -38.14 -31.78 -5.94
N GLY A 1095 -39.19 -30.97 -5.75
CA GLY A 1095 -39.17 -29.52 -5.96
C GLY A 1095 -38.37 -28.71 -4.94
N TYR A 1096 -37.56 -27.78 -5.46
CA TYR A 1096 -37.07 -26.60 -4.76
C TYR A 1096 -37.77 -25.38 -5.35
N SER A 1097 -38.55 -24.66 -4.53
CA SER A 1097 -39.23 -23.44 -4.92
C SER A 1097 -38.25 -22.27 -4.93
N THR A 1098 -37.77 -21.91 -6.13
CA THR A 1098 -37.24 -20.59 -6.43
C THR A 1098 -38.41 -19.60 -6.42
N VAL A 1099 -38.39 -18.60 -5.53
CA VAL A 1099 -39.36 -17.49 -5.59
C VAL A 1099 -38.71 -16.34 -6.33
N ASP A 1100 -39.27 -16.12 -7.52
CA ASP A 1100 -39.00 -15.04 -8.46
C ASP A 1100 -39.43 -13.71 -7.85
N GLY A 1101 -38.50 -12.75 -7.76
CA GLY A 1101 -38.68 -11.43 -7.17
C GLY A 1101 -39.36 -10.43 -8.10
N THR A 1102 -40.45 -10.82 -8.75
CA THR A 1102 -41.23 -9.92 -9.62
C THR A 1102 -42.69 -9.86 -9.19
N GLY A 1103 -43.05 -8.84 -8.41
CA GLY A 1103 -44.44 -8.41 -8.32
C GLY A 1103 -44.88 -7.85 -6.98
N ILE A 1104 -44.62 -6.56 -6.73
CA ILE A 1104 -45.57 -5.71 -6.00
C ILE A 1104 -45.65 -4.38 -6.74
N LYS A 1105 -46.79 -4.13 -7.40
CA LYS A 1105 -47.23 -2.79 -7.78
C LYS A 1105 -47.87 -2.15 -6.55
N SER A 1106 -47.26 -1.11 -5.99
CA SER A 1106 -47.94 -0.17 -5.11
C SER A 1106 -48.08 1.18 -5.81
N ASN A 1107 -49.33 1.54 -6.12
CA ASN A 1107 -49.72 2.90 -6.45
C ASN A 1107 -49.61 3.77 -5.20
N SER A 1108 -48.67 4.71 -5.16
CA SER A 1108 -48.85 6.01 -4.48
C SER A 1108 -47.82 7.01 -4.98
N THR A 1109 -48.33 8.02 -5.70
CA THR A 1109 -47.80 9.39 -5.88
C THR A 1109 -46.29 9.62 -5.77
N VAL A 1110 -45.70 9.88 -6.93
CA VAL A 1110 -44.45 10.63 -7.14
C VAL A 1110 -44.30 11.74 -6.10
N MET A 1111 -43.26 11.67 -5.27
CA MET A 1111 -42.63 12.85 -4.69
C MET A 1111 -41.38 13.14 -5.53
N ASP A 1112 -41.39 14.32 -6.15
CA ASP A 1112 -40.28 14.84 -6.93
C ASP A 1112 -39.03 15.07 -6.07
N GLY A 1113 -37.88 14.87 -6.73
CA GLY A 1113 -36.49 15.12 -6.33
C GLY A 1113 -36.19 15.59 -4.90
N ASN A 1114 -35.38 14.81 -4.19
CA ASN A 1114 -34.56 15.33 -3.10
C ASN A 1114 -33.07 14.98 -3.28
N THR A 1115 -32.29 15.99 -2.97
CA THR A 1115 -30.86 16.19 -3.22
C THR A 1115 -30.02 15.56 -2.11
N VAL A 1116 -28.87 14.98 -2.49
CA VAL A 1116 -27.64 14.64 -1.75
C VAL A 1116 -27.68 14.77 -0.21
N GLY A 1117 -27.54 13.65 0.50
CA GLY A 1117 -27.16 13.59 1.92
C GLY A 1117 -25.79 12.93 2.08
N THR A 1118 -24.94 13.49 2.95
CA THR A 1118 -23.52 13.17 3.22
C THR A 1118 -23.32 12.95 4.73
N SER A 1119 -22.96 11.76 5.19
CA SER A 1119 -22.84 11.41 6.61
C SER A 1119 -21.59 11.99 7.32
N SER A 1120 -20.90 12.95 6.69
CA SER A 1120 -19.85 13.75 7.32
C SER A 1120 -20.25 15.21 7.65
N SER A 1121 -21.46 15.69 7.35
CA SER A 1121 -21.79 17.11 7.58
C SER A 1121 -23.19 17.40 8.14
N ALA A 1122 -23.24 18.27 9.16
CA ALA A 1122 -24.46 18.93 9.65
C ALA A 1122 -24.31 20.46 9.47
N PRO A 1123 -25.35 21.26 9.20
CA PRO A 1123 -26.39 21.22 8.16
C PRO A 1123 -26.12 22.28 7.05
N VAL A 1124 -26.32 21.97 5.76
CA VAL A 1124 -26.24 22.97 4.66
C VAL A 1124 -27.59 23.64 4.36
N THR A 1125 -28.61 23.46 5.22
CA THR A 1125 -29.99 23.80 4.85
C THR A 1125 -30.51 25.16 5.33
N GLU A 1126 -29.76 25.97 6.09
CA GLU A 1126 -30.17 27.35 6.44
C GLU A 1126 -29.42 28.47 5.69
N SER A 1127 -28.40 28.17 4.87
CA SER A 1127 -27.77 29.17 3.98
C SER A 1127 -28.45 29.28 2.61
N ALA A 1128 -29.34 28.35 2.26
CA ALA A 1128 -30.02 28.32 0.96
C ALA A 1128 -31.12 29.39 0.80
N THR A 1129 -31.57 30.05 1.88
CA THR A 1129 -32.67 31.05 1.83
C THR A 1129 -32.24 32.49 2.14
N ALA A 1130 -30.95 32.76 2.41
CA ALA A 1130 -30.46 34.12 2.67
C ALA A 1130 -29.76 34.80 1.47
N TYR A 1131 -29.51 34.08 0.38
CA TYR A 1131 -28.92 34.63 -0.84
C TYR A 1131 -29.77 34.31 -2.07
N ASN A 1132 -31.00 34.82 -2.08
CA ASN A 1132 -31.71 35.05 -3.33
C ASN A 1132 -31.23 36.39 -3.92
N LEU A 1133 -30.01 36.37 -4.46
CA LEU A 1133 -29.55 37.33 -5.45
C LEU A 1133 -29.10 36.50 -6.65
N ASN A 1134 -29.97 36.45 -7.66
CA ASN A 1134 -29.62 36.04 -9.01
C ASN A 1134 -28.41 36.86 -9.48
N VAL A 1135 -27.23 36.26 -9.46
CA VAL A 1135 -26.08 36.75 -10.20
C VAL A 1135 -25.24 35.55 -10.64
N ASP A 1136 -25.32 35.25 -11.94
CA ASP A 1136 -24.34 34.46 -12.67
C ASP A 1136 -23.00 35.22 -12.65
N GLU A 1137 -22.08 34.83 -11.75
CA GLU A 1137 -20.66 35.21 -11.78
C GLU A 1137 -19.83 33.97 -11.36
N ASP A 1138 -19.33 33.21 -12.33
CA ASP A 1138 -17.94 33.23 -12.84
C ASP A 1138 -16.88 32.89 -11.76
N PRO A 1139 -16.30 31.66 -11.76
CA PRO A 1139 -15.26 31.26 -10.81
C PRO A 1139 -13.88 31.93 -11.00
N ALA A 1140 -13.81 33.05 -11.74
CA ALA A 1140 -12.57 33.78 -12.00
C ALA A 1140 -12.10 34.72 -10.85
N ALA A 1141 -12.74 34.69 -9.68
CA ALA A 1141 -12.36 35.51 -8.52
C ALA A 1141 -11.68 34.71 -7.39
N ALA A 1142 -10.83 33.74 -7.73
CA ALA A 1142 -9.78 33.25 -6.83
C ALA A 1142 -8.47 33.05 -7.62
N ARG A 1143 -7.72 34.16 -7.70
CA ARG A 1143 -6.28 34.27 -8.02
C ARG A 1143 -5.88 34.03 -9.49
N SER A 1144 -5.98 35.10 -10.28
CA SER A 1144 -4.80 35.55 -11.02
C SER A 1144 -4.36 36.93 -10.49
N LEU A 1145 -3.37 36.94 -9.62
CA LEU A 1145 -2.45 38.06 -9.51
C LEU A 1145 -1.67 38.12 -10.82
N SER A 1146 -2.21 38.82 -11.82
CA SER A 1146 -1.41 39.24 -12.97
C SER A 1146 -0.75 40.58 -12.64
N LEU A 1147 0.55 40.68 -12.93
CA LEU A 1147 1.43 41.83 -12.65
C LEU A 1147 1.01 43.15 -13.37
N GLY A 1148 -0.15 43.21 -14.01
CA GLY A 1148 -0.61 44.37 -14.78
C GLY A 1148 -1.49 45.38 -14.03
N GLY A 1149 -1.90 45.09 -12.78
CA GLY A 1149 -2.86 45.92 -12.03
C GLY A 1149 -2.52 46.16 -10.55
N MET A 1150 -1.28 45.90 -10.12
CA MET A 1150 -0.92 46.01 -8.71
C MET A 1150 -0.75 47.47 -8.27
N ASN A 1151 -1.55 47.88 -7.29
CA ASN A 1151 -1.39 49.13 -6.57
C ASN A 1151 0.00 49.16 -5.91
N ALA A 1152 0.68 50.30 -5.89
CA ALA A 1152 2.08 50.43 -5.45
C ALA A 1152 2.42 49.73 -4.10
N PRO A 1153 1.53 49.65 -3.09
CA PRO A 1153 1.77 48.90 -1.85
C PRO A 1153 1.90 47.38 -2.06
N VAL A 1154 1.14 46.80 -2.99
CA VAL A 1154 1.14 45.35 -3.29
C VAL A 1154 2.39 44.96 -4.08
N LEU A 1155 2.88 45.85 -4.95
CA LEU A 1155 4.16 45.68 -5.64
C LEU A 1155 5.35 45.75 -4.68
N ILE A 1156 5.28 46.62 -3.65
CA ILE A 1156 6.30 46.67 -2.60
C ILE A 1156 6.29 45.39 -1.76
N ILE A 1157 5.11 44.83 -1.43
CA ILE A 1157 5.00 43.55 -0.72
C ILE A 1157 5.53 42.39 -1.58
N LEU A 1158 5.22 42.34 -2.87
CA LEU A 1158 5.74 41.31 -3.77
C LEU A 1158 7.26 41.42 -3.95
N ILE A 1159 7.81 42.64 -4.03
CA ILE A 1159 9.26 42.87 -4.10
C ILE A 1159 9.93 42.47 -2.77
N LEU A 1160 9.30 42.73 -1.63
CA LEU A 1160 9.79 42.27 -0.32
C LEU A 1160 9.73 40.75 -0.19
N LEU A 1161 8.69 40.09 -0.72
CA LEU A 1161 8.56 38.63 -0.77
C LEU A 1161 9.57 37.98 -1.72
N ILE A 1162 9.85 38.61 -2.87
CA ILE A 1162 10.88 38.16 -3.81
C ILE A 1162 12.28 38.37 -3.21
N LEU A 1163 12.52 39.48 -2.51
CA LEU A 1163 13.76 39.72 -1.77
C LEU A 1163 13.91 38.76 -0.58
N ALA A 1164 12.82 38.40 0.10
CA ALA A 1164 12.81 37.39 1.15
C ALA A 1164 13.06 35.97 0.58
N CYS A 1165 12.42 35.60 -0.53
CA CYS A 1165 12.66 34.33 -1.21
C CYS A 1165 14.08 34.25 -1.79
N ALA A 1166 14.61 35.34 -2.33
CA ALA A 1166 16.00 35.41 -2.79
C ALA A 1166 16.99 35.37 -1.62
N ALA A 1167 16.68 36.00 -0.48
CA ALA A 1167 17.47 35.88 0.74
C ALA A 1167 17.44 34.45 1.32
N GLU A 1168 16.31 33.76 1.21
CA GLU A 1168 16.13 32.37 1.63
C GLU A 1168 16.80 31.39 0.65
N LEU A 1169 16.80 31.68 -0.65
CA LEU A 1169 17.59 30.94 -1.65
C LEU A 1169 19.10 31.14 -1.44
N ILE A 1170 19.53 32.35 -1.06
CA ILE A 1170 20.93 32.67 -0.74
C ILE A 1170 21.34 32.05 0.61
N LYS A 1171 20.40 31.86 1.57
CA LYS A 1171 20.63 31.07 2.79
C LYS A 1171 20.70 29.57 2.48
N ARG A 1172 19.82 29.04 1.62
CA ARG A 1172 19.83 27.64 1.17
C ARG A 1172 21.07 27.31 0.34
N SER A 1173 21.50 28.18 -0.57
CA SER A 1173 22.74 27.99 -1.36
C SER A 1173 24.02 28.13 -0.51
N LYS A 1174 23.94 28.67 0.71
CA LYS A 1174 25.04 28.65 1.68
C LYS A 1174 25.06 27.38 2.54
N ARG A 1175 24.03 26.53 2.51
CA ARG A 1175 24.02 25.19 3.14
C ARG A 1175 24.70 24.12 2.27
N ASP A 1176 24.79 24.30 0.96
CA ASP A 1176 25.51 23.38 0.05
C ASP A 1176 27.00 23.74 -0.14
N ILE A 1177 27.49 24.78 0.55
CA ILE A 1177 28.91 25.08 0.69
C ILE A 1177 29.24 25.30 2.17
N LYS A 1178 29.24 24.22 2.96
CA LYS A 1178 30.19 23.96 4.05
C LYS A 1178 29.99 22.61 4.71
#